data_AF-M1EBI5-F1
#
_entry.id   AF-M1EBI5-F1
#
_cell.length_a   1.000
_cell.length_b   1.000
_cell.length_c   1.000
_cell.angle_alpha   90.00
_cell.angle_beta   90.00
_cell.angle_gamma   90.00
#
_symmetry.space_group_name_H-M   'P 1'
#
loop_
_entity.id
_entity.type
_entity.pdbx_description
1 polymer ?
#
loop_
_entity_poly.entity_id
_entity_poly.type
_entity_poly.pdbx_seq_one_letter_code
_entity_poly.pdbx_strand_id
1 'polypeptide(L)'
;KLSFATAILGDPQVFLLDEPTAGLDPFSRHKVWNLLKERKADRVILFSTQFMDEADILADRKVFLSKGKLKCAGSSLFLKKKWGIGYHLSLQLNETHVQENITSLIKQHIPDAKLSAESEGKLVYTLPLERTNRFPALYNDLDRCSDLGIENYGVSMTTLNEVFLKLEGKSAIDESDMATLGEAQAERTGDTERLVEMEQVLSSLNETTKTIGGLALWKQQICMIARVHFLNLKHERKALLSLLLILGVGICPLLLRTIHNRIYEMSYTWELSPHLYFLAPGQSPHDPLTQLLIINTTGASIDDFVHSVEHQNIALEVDVSGTKTGVDDLSYNGAIIVSGNTENYSFSLACNTKRLNCFPVLMDIISNALLGMIIPSAHIQTDRSTFIVDRESSSPYEFQVYTIFWLILISSCSPYIAMSSIDDYKSKVQSQLWISGLFPSAYWCGQALVDVPMYSLSFLLMYLIDYGLNFDGTLMTLISEIIQILCSFGYAASLIFLTYVISFIFRKGKRNSGIWSFCFFMICSISVFILFFESFGHVTLYCITFLVPQATLIGCMLLYYEVAIFYFLTEEELASVEAFLIVLIPFLHFIIFLFILRCLQWKFGKKSMKKDPFFRISPRNPDVCQNPEAPEGEDEDVQMERMRTADALNSTNFEEKPVIIASCLRKEYAEKRKCCLSKRKKKIATRNVSFCVRKGEVLGLLGHNGAGKSTSIRMITADTKPSAGQVLLKGSNGEASPGFLGYCPQENVLWPSLTVKEHLEVFAAIKGLRKVDAAVTIARLADALKLQDQLKQPVKALSVGIKRKLCFALSILGNPSVVLLDEPSTGMDPEGQLQMWQGVR
;
A
#
# COMPACT_ATOMS: atom_id res chain seq x y z
N LYS A 1 2.39 -20.45 25.67
CA LYS A 1 3.34 -21.46 26.25
C LYS A 1 4.64 -20.84 26.73
N LEU A 2 5.49 -20.27 25.86
CA LEU A 2 6.76 -19.65 26.30
C LEU A 2 6.52 -18.50 27.30
N SER A 3 5.64 -17.56 26.96
CA SER A 3 5.32 -16.43 27.86
C SER A 3 4.79 -16.90 29.23
N PHE A 4 3.96 -17.94 29.24
CA PHE A 4 3.47 -18.56 30.46
C PHE A 4 4.60 -19.21 31.28
N ALA A 5 5.52 -19.93 30.63
CA ALA A 5 6.69 -20.49 31.30
C ALA A 5 7.61 -19.39 31.88
N THR A 6 7.78 -18.27 31.17
CA THR A 6 8.50 -17.10 31.67
C THR A 6 7.83 -16.48 32.90
N ALA A 7 6.50 -16.44 32.93
CA ALA A 7 5.75 -15.94 34.09
C ALA A 7 5.89 -16.85 35.33
N ILE A 8 6.17 -18.14 35.15
CA ILE A 8 6.34 -19.12 36.24
C ILE A 8 7.79 -19.22 36.71
N LEU A 9 8.74 -18.87 35.86
CA LEU A 9 10.16 -18.80 36.22
C LEU A 9 10.37 -17.86 37.41
N GLY A 10 11.13 -18.32 38.41
CA GLY A 10 11.40 -17.56 39.63
C GLY A 10 10.37 -17.74 40.74
N ASP A 11 9.39 -18.63 40.55
CA ASP A 11 8.45 -19.07 41.58
C ASP A 11 7.66 -17.94 42.29
N PRO A 12 6.98 -17.06 41.54
CA PRO A 12 6.32 -15.90 42.14
C PRO A 12 5.16 -16.29 43.06
N GLN A 13 4.92 -15.47 44.09
CA GLN A 13 3.78 -15.60 45.01
C GLN A 13 2.45 -15.14 44.40
N VAL A 14 2.50 -14.21 43.44
CA VAL A 14 1.34 -13.65 42.76
C VAL A 14 1.49 -13.85 41.26
N PHE A 15 0.51 -14.52 40.65
CA PHE A 15 0.39 -14.69 39.22
C PHE A 15 -0.68 -13.73 38.67
N LEU A 16 -0.26 -12.83 37.79
CA LEU A 16 -1.14 -11.96 37.01
C LEU A 16 -1.10 -12.42 35.56
N LEU A 17 -2.18 -13.03 35.07
CA LEU A 17 -2.21 -13.68 33.77
C LEU A 17 -3.32 -13.10 32.89
N ASP A 18 -2.95 -12.46 31.79
CA ASP A 18 -3.91 -11.98 30.81
C ASP A 18 -4.09 -13.04 29.70
N GLU A 19 -5.29 -13.61 29.59
CA GLU A 19 -5.68 -14.65 28.61
C GLU A 19 -4.65 -15.80 28.47
N PRO A 20 -4.31 -16.52 29.57
CA PRO A 20 -3.15 -17.44 29.60
C PRO A 20 -3.23 -18.61 28.61
N THR A 21 -4.45 -18.99 28.18
CA THR A 21 -4.68 -20.12 27.27
C THR A 21 -5.23 -19.74 25.90
N ALA A 22 -5.30 -18.45 25.59
CA ALA A 22 -5.68 -17.98 24.25
C ALA A 22 -4.76 -18.57 23.17
N GLY A 23 -5.37 -19.11 22.11
CA GLY A 23 -4.67 -19.75 20.99
C GLY A 23 -4.04 -21.12 21.30
N LEU A 24 -4.27 -21.69 22.49
CA LEU A 24 -3.85 -23.06 22.80
C LEU A 24 -4.90 -24.08 22.37
N ASP A 25 -4.43 -25.20 21.79
CA ASP A 25 -5.25 -26.39 21.58
C ASP A 25 -5.78 -26.97 22.91
N PRO A 26 -6.91 -27.72 22.90
CA PRO A 26 -7.54 -28.23 24.11
C PRO A 26 -6.59 -29.01 25.02
N PHE A 27 -5.72 -29.85 24.45
CA PHE A 27 -4.75 -30.64 25.22
C PHE A 27 -3.72 -29.76 25.94
N SER A 28 -3.17 -28.79 25.23
CA SER A 28 -2.21 -27.82 25.77
C SER A 28 -2.85 -26.92 26.83
N ARG A 29 -4.12 -26.56 26.64
CA ARG A 29 -4.92 -25.80 27.61
C ARG A 29 -5.09 -26.59 28.91
N HIS A 30 -5.51 -27.86 28.83
CA HIS A 30 -5.61 -28.73 30.01
C HIS A 30 -4.29 -28.87 30.77
N LYS A 31 -3.14 -28.93 30.08
CA LYS A 31 -1.83 -28.95 30.75
C LYS A 31 -1.56 -27.67 31.55
N VAL A 32 -1.90 -26.50 30.98
CA VAL A 32 -1.77 -25.21 31.68
C VAL A 32 -2.71 -25.17 32.88
N TRP A 33 -3.95 -25.65 32.72
CA TRP A 33 -4.92 -25.71 33.80
C TRP A 33 -4.46 -26.58 34.96
N ASN A 34 -3.92 -27.77 34.68
CA ASN A 34 -3.41 -28.66 35.71
C ASN A 34 -2.24 -28.02 36.46
N LEU A 35 -1.32 -27.37 35.75
CA LEU A 35 -0.20 -26.67 36.37
C LEU A 35 -0.64 -25.51 37.29
N LEU A 36 -1.67 -24.75 36.88
CA LEU A 36 -2.23 -23.68 37.69
C LEU A 36 -2.95 -24.24 38.93
N LYS A 37 -3.66 -25.36 38.80
CA LYS A 37 -4.30 -26.05 39.93
C LYS A 37 -3.29 -26.56 40.95
N GLU A 38 -2.21 -27.19 40.48
CA GLU A 38 -1.13 -27.70 41.35
C GLU A 38 -0.45 -26.58 42.14
N ARG A 39 -0.31 -25.39 41.55
CA ARG A 39 0.37 -24.23 42.17
C ARG A 39 -0.55 -23.31 42.97
N LYS A 40 -1.83 -23.65 43.08
CA LYS A 40 -2.86 -22.80 43.71
C LYS A 40 -2.74 -22.70 45.23
N ALA A 41 -2.30 -23.75 45.92
CA ALA A 41 -2.42 -23.88 47.38
C ALA A 41 -1.80 -22.71 48.17
N ASP A 42 -0.62 -22.25 47.77
CA ASP A 42 0.15 -21.22 48.50
C ASP A 42 0.31 -19.90 47.71
N ARG A 43 -0.54 -19.65 46.70
CA ARG A 43 -0.35 -18.52 45.76
C ARG A 43 -1.64 -17.84 45.38
N VAL A 44 -1.51 -16.56 45.01
CA VAL A 44 -2.62 -15.78 44.45
C VAL A 44 -2.52 -15.83 42.93
N ILE A 45 -3.57 -16.34 42.28
CA ILE A 45 -3.68 -16.37 40.82
C ILE A 45 -4.85 -15.47 40.43
N LEU A 46 -4.55 -14.34 39.78
CA LEU A 46 -5.53 -13.48 39.13
C LEU A 46 -5.35 -13.61 37.62
N PHE A 47 -6.43 -13.97 36.92
CA PHE A 47 -6.39 -14.06 35.47
C PHE A 47 -7.67 -13.53 34.82
N SER A 48 -7.52 -12.97 33.62
CA SER A 48 -8.61 -12.65 32.69
C SER A 48 -8.70 -13.76 31.63
N THR A 49 -9.92 -14.12 31.25
CA THR A 49 -10.16 -15.07 30.15
C THR A 49 -11.48 -14.78 29.45
N GLN A 50 -11.54 -15.12 28.16
CA GLN A 50 -12.75 -15.14 27.36
C GLN A 50 -13.42 -16.53 27.35
N PHE A 51 -12.72 -17.58 27.83
CA PHE A 51 -13.25 -18.94 27.89
C PHE A 51 -13.97 -19.16 29.23
N MET A 52 -15.30 -19.25 29.22
CA MET A 52 -16.05 -19.43 30.47
C MET A 52 -15.75 -20.76 31.15
N ASP A 53 -15.45 -21.82 30.40
CA ASP A 53 -15.03 -23.12 30.95
C ASP A 53 -13.72 -23.01 31.75
N GLU A 54 -12.78 -22.19 31.25
CA GLU A 54 -11.52 -21.93 31.96
C GLU A 54 -11.77 -21.26 33.30
N ALA A 55 -12.64 -20.24 33.30
CA ALA A 55 -13.05 -19.57 34.53
C ALA A 55 -13.78 -20.55 35.47
N ASP A 56 -14.70 -21.38 34.97
CA ASP A 56 -15.47 -22.33 35.78
C ASP A 56 -14.53 -23.31 36.51
N ILE A 57 -13.56 -23.87 35.76
CA ILE A 57 -12.64 -24.92 36.22
C ILE A 57 -11.52 -24.41 37.14
N LEU A 58 -10.97 -23.21 36.88
CA LEU A 58 -9.78 -22.72 37.59
C LEU A 58 -10.08 -21.75 38.73
N ALA A 59 -11.03 -20.83 38.57
CA ALA A 59 -11.22 -19.75 39.52
C ALA A 59 -12.16 -20.14 40.66
N ASP A 60 -11.82 -19.81 41.91
CA ASP A 60 -12.78 -19.98 43.03
C ASP A 60 -13.86 -18.90 43.00
N ARG A 61 -13.45 -17.68 42.66
CA ARG A 61 -14.29 -16.49 42.61
C ARG A 61 -14.16 -15.86 41.22
N LYS A 62 -15.30 -15.61 40.59
CA LYS A 62 -15.43 -14.98 39.28
C LYS A 62 -15.97 -13.58 39.45
N VAL A 63 -15.57 -12.70 38.54
CA VAL A 63 -15.95 -11.29 38.52
C VAL A 63 -16.30 -10.92 37.08
N PHE A 64 -17.51 -10.42 36.87
CA PHE A 64 -17.95 -9.92 35.56
C PHE A 64 -17.90 -8.40 35.51
N LEU A 65 -17.18 -7.88 34.53
CA LEU A 65 -17.03 -6.46 34.24
C LEU A 65 -17.81 -6.12 32.97
N SER A 66 -18.58 -5.03 32.99
CA SER A 66 -19.28 -4.52 31.80
C SER A 66 -19.27 -2.99 31.83
N LYS A 67 -18.88 -2.36 30.73
CA LYS A 67 -18.77 -0.89 30.58
C LYS A 67 -17.98 -0.21 31.72
N GLY A 68 -16.88 -0.84 32.13
CA GLY A 68 -16.00 -0.34 33.20
C GLY A 68 -16.57 -0.46 34.62
N LYS A 69 -17.69 -1.16 34.83
CA LYS A 69 -18.30 -1.38 36.14
C LYS A 69 -18.41 -2.86 36.46
N LEU A 70 -18.27 -3.19 37.74
CA LEU A 70 -18.54 -4.52 38.28
C LEU A 70 -20.04 -4.83 38.21
N LYS A 71 -20.42 -5.89 37.49
CA LYS A 71 -21.83 -6.33 37.38
C LYS A 71 -22.18 -7.38 38.42
N CYS A 72 -21.34 -8.39 38.57
CA CYS A 72 -21.53 -9.43 39.57
C CYS A 72 -20.20 -10.09 39.94
N ALA A 73 -20.17 -10.68 41.14
CA ALA A 73 -19.03 -11.41 41.66
C ALA A 73 -19.50 -12.57 42.55
N GLY A 74 -18.79 -13.70 42.50
CA GLY A 74 -19.08 -14.87 43.33
C GLY A 74 -18.48 -16.16 42.77
N SER A 75 -18.77 -17.29 43.42
CA SER A 75 -18.43 -18.62 42.86
C SER A 75 -19.34 -18.96 41.68
N SER A 76 -18.97 -19.96 40.87
CA SER A 76 -19.83 -20.41 39.76
C SER A 76 -21.20 -20.81 40.21
N LEU A 77 -21.28 -21.57 41.32
CA LEU A 77 -22.55 -22.00 41.91
C LEU A 77 -23.40 -20.80 42.33
N PHE A 78 -22.80 -19.78 42.96
CA PHE A 78 -23.52 -18.57 43.35
C PHE A 78 -24.03 -17.78 42.13
N LEU A 79 -23.20 -17.64 41.10
CA LEU A 79 -23.55 -16.88 39.90
C LEU A 79 -24.62 -17.57 39.08
N LYS A 80 -24.49 -18.88 38.86
CA LYS A 80 -25.54 -19.71 38.29
C LYS A 80 -26.81 -19.56 39.14
N LYS A 81 -26.71 -19.59 40.48
CA LYS A 81 -27.86 -19.43 41.40
C LYS A 81 -28.62 -18.13 41.21
N LYS A 82 -27.88 -17.04 41.16
CA LYS A 82 -28.45 -15.71 41.07
C LYS A 82 -29.09 -15.42 39.71
N TRP A 83 -28.60 -16.04 38.63
CA TRP A 83 -28.95 -15.64 37.25
C TRP A 83 -29.62 -16.73 36.41
N GLY A 84 -29.85 -17.92 36.96
CA GLY A 84 -30.59 -18.97 36.26
C GLY A 84 -30.26 -20.36 36.74
N ILE A 85 -30.45 -20.65 38.01
CA ILE A 85 -30.37 -22.03 38.47
C ILE A 85 -31.61 -22.78 38.00
N GLY A 86 -31.38 -23.61 37.01
CA GLY A 86 -32.12 -24.84 36.86
C GLY A 86 -31.33 -25.82 36.00
N TYR A 87 -31.63 -27.10 36.13
CA TYR A 87 -31.27 -28.07 35.13
C TYR A 87 -32.25 -27.94 33.97
N HIS A 88 -31.75 -28.02 32.75
CA HIS A 88 -32.60 -28.08 31.57
C HIS A 88 -32.85 -29.55 31.28
N LEU A 89 -34.08 -30.00 31.53
CA LEU A 89 -34.57 -31.30 31.09
C LEU A 89 -35.09 -31.14 29.67
N SER A 90 -34.32 -31.61 28.69
CA SER A 90 -34.71 -31.68 27.28
C SER A 90 -35.33 -33.04 26.98
N LEU A 91 -36.57 -33.06 26.51
CA LEU A 91 -37.32 -34.27 26.14
C LEU A 91 -37.55 -34.25 24.63
N GLN A 92 -37.24 -35.35 23.95
CA GLN A 92 -37.52 -35.56 22.53
C GLN A 92 -38.73 -36.48 22.39
N LEU A 93 -39.69 -36.10 21.55
CA LEU A 93 -41.03 -36.70 21.48
C LEU A 93 -41.35 -37.20 20.06
N ASN A 94 -42.14 -38.29 19.99
CA ASN A 94 -42.77 -38.80 18.78
C ASN A 94 -44.04 -38.04 18.40
N GLU A 95 -44.48 -38.16 17.14
CA GLU A 95 -45.60 -37.40 16.50
C GLU A 95 -46.96 -37.46 17.23
N THR A 96 -47.16 -38.36 18.19
CA THR A 96 -48.38 -38.45 19.03
C THR A 96 -48.20 -37.68 20.34
N HIS A 97 -48.55 -36.40 20.36
CA HIS A 97 -48.29 -35.50 21.50
C HIS A 97 -49.46 -35.36 22.49
N VAL A 98 -49.18 -35.49 23.80
CA VAL A 98 -50.03 -34.91 24.87
C VAL A 98 -49.14 -34.13 25.84
N GLN A 99 -48.80 -32.89 25.46
CA GLN A 99 -47.94 -31.97 26.23
C GLN A 99 -48.43 -31.74 27.68
N GLU A 100 -49.74 -31.74 27.89
CA GLU A 100 -50.35 -31.53 29.21
C GLU A 100 -50.03 -32.68 30.19
N ASN A 101 -49.96 -33.92 29.69
CA ASN A 101 -49.62 -35.10 30.51
C ASN A 101 -48.15 -35.08 30.92
N ILE A 102 -47.25 -34.69 30.02
CA ILE A 102 -45.82 -34.56 30.33
C ILE A 102 -45.58 -33.41 31.31
N THR A 103 -46.22 -32.26 31.07
CA THR A 103 -46.09 -31.09 31.95
C THR A 103 -46.65 -31.36 33.35
N SER A 104 -47.78 -32.08 33.45
CA SER A 104 -48.38 -32.47 34.73
C SER A 104 -47.52 -33.48 35.49
N LEU A 105 -46.94 -34.47 34.81
CA LEU A 105 -46.00 -35.43 35.41
C LEU A 105 -44.76 -34.75 36.00
N ILE A 106 -44.19 -33.79 35.25
CA ILE A 106 -43.03 -33.01 35.70
C ILE A 106 -43.41 -32.12 36.88
N LYS A 107 -44.56 -31.43 36.81
CA LYS A 107 -45.06 -30.58 37.90
C LYS A 107 -45.49 -31.36 39.15
N GLN A 108 -45.91 -32.61 39.01
CA GLN A 108 -46.23 -33.50 40.13
C GLN A 108 -44.99 -33.76 40.99
N HIS A 109 -43.84 -33.98 40.34
CA HIS A 109 -42.58 -34.19 41.04
C HIS A 109 -41.92 -32.87 41.48
N ILE A 110 -41.97 -31.87 40.62
CA ILE A 110 -41.30 -30.57 40.76
C ILE A 110 -42.28 -29.46 40.34
N PRO A 111 -43.09 -28.93 41.28
CA PRO A 111 -44.13 -27.94 40.97
C PRO A 111 -43.57 -26.61 40.46
N ASP A 112 -42.33 -26.30 40.80
CA ASP A 112 -41.61 -25.09 40.39
C ASP A 112 -40.95 -25.20 38.99
N ALA A 113 -41.12 -26.34 38.30
CA ALA A 113 -40.58 -26.56 36.96
C ALA A 113 -41.25 -25.61 35.95
N LYS A 114 -40.43 -24.90 35.17
CA LYS A 114 -40.90 -23.96 34.14
C LYS A 114 -40.57 -24.51 32.77
N LEU A 115 -41.55 -24.53 31.87
CA LEU A 115 -41.29 -24.79 30.46
C LEU A 115 -40.50 -23.61 29.89
N SER A 116 -39.27 -23.86 29.43
CA SER A 116 -38.34 -22.84 28.95
C SER A 116 -38.29 -22.75 27.42
N ALA A 117 -38.49 -23.85 26.71
CA ALA A 117 -38.57 -23.86 25.25
C ALA A 117 -39.48 -25.00 24.78
N GLU A 118 -40.19 -24.76 23.68
CA GLU A 118 -41.07 -25.70 23.00
C GLU A 118 -40.76 -25.64 21.50
N SER A 119 -40.57 -26.79 20.88
CA SER A 119 -40.27 -26.97 19.46
C SER A 119 -40.95 -28.23 18.96
N GLU A 120 -41.16 -28.38 17.64
CA GLU A 120 -41.73 -29.62 17.07
C GLU A 120 -40.89 -30.82 17.51
N GLY A 121 -41.49 -31.75 18.26
CA GLY A 121 -40.81 -32.93 18.79
C GLY A 121 -39.83 -32.69 19.96
N LYS A 122 -39.74 -31.48 20.55
CA LYS A 122 -38.82 -31.23 21.69
C LYS A 122 -39.42 -30.29 22.75
N LEU A 123 -39.38 -30.71 24.02
CA LEU A 123 -39.76 -29.89 25.18
C LEU A 123 -38.57 -29.69 26.11
N VAL A 124 -38.30 -28.44 26.52
CA VAL A 124 -37.22 -28.13 27.47
C VAL A 124 -37.80 -27.50 28.74
N TYR A 125 -37.58 -28.13 29.89
CA TYR A 125 -38.00 -27.64 31.19
C TYR A 125 -36.81 -27.18 32.04
N THR A 126 -36.91 -26.02 32.66
CA THR A 126 -35.99 -25.54 33.69
C THR A 126 -36.42 -26.07 35.07
N LEU A 127 -35.60 -26.92 35.69
CA LEU A 127 -35.82 -27.57 36.98
C LEU A 127 -34.93 -26.94 38.07
N PRO A 128 -35.47 -26.39 39.18
CA PRO A 128 -34.66 -25.75 40.22
C PRO A 128 -33.70 -26.72 40.94
N LEU A 129 -32.50 -26.23 41.31
CA LEU A 129 -31.49 -27.04 42.00
C LEU A 129 -31.88 -27.44 43.42
N GLU A 130 -32.76 -26.68 44.09
CA GLU A 130 -33.25 -26.98 45.44
C GLU A 130 -34.01 -28.33 45.51
N ARG A 131 -34.51 -28.82 44.37
CA ARG A 131 -35.28 -30.08 44.25
C ARG A 131 -34.49 -31.21 43.61
N THR A 132 -33.16 -31.14 43.56
CA THR A 132 -32.29 -32.19 42.96
C THR A 132 -32.56 -33.58 43.56
N ASN A 133 -32.97 -33.66 44.83
CA ASN A 133 -33.36 -34.90 45.50
C ASN A 133 -34.61 -35.60 44.91
N ARG A 134 -35.45 -34.89 44.16
CA ARG A 134 -36.65 -35.42 43.49
C ARG A 134 -36.38 -35.89 42.07
N PHE A 135 -35.20 -35.60 41.52
CA PHE A 135 -34.84 -35.91 40.13
C PHE A 135 -34.81 -37.43 39.85
N PRO A 136 -34.26 -38.30 40.73
CA PRO A 136 -34.27 -39.73 40.48
C PRO A 136 -35.69 -40.33 40.37
N ALA A 137 -36.63 -39.83 41.16
CA ALA A 137 -38.04 -40.25 41.08
C ALA A 137 -38.69 -39.80 39.76
N LEU A 138 -38.43 -38.56 39.36
CA LEU A 138 -38.87 -38.04 38.06
C LEU A 138 -38.32 -38.86 36.89
N TYR A 139 -37.03 -39.22 36.90
CA TYR A 139 -36.41 -40.02 35.83
C TYR A 139 -36.98 -41.44 35.79
N ASN A 140 -37.16 -42.08 36.94
CA ASN A 140 -37.76 -43.42 37.00
C ASN A 140 -39.19 -43.43 36.43
N ASP A 141 -39.97 -42.38 36.63
CA ASP A 141 -41.33 -42.29 36.11
C ASP A 141 -41.34 -41.89 34.63
N LEU A 142 -40.39 -41.07 34.16
CA LEU A 142 -40.17 -40.79 32.74
C LEU A 142 -39.76 -42.06 31.97
N ASP A 143 -38.92 -42.93 32.55
CA ASP A 143 -38.51 -44.22 31.97
C ASP A 143 -39.65 -45.24 31.92
N ARG A 144 -40.59 -45.19 32.87
CA ARG A 144 -41.71 -46.16 32.96
C ARG A 144 -42.89 -45.81 32.07
N CYS A 145 -43.10 -44.52 31.78
CA CYS A 145 -44.22 -44.06 30.98
C CYS A 145 -43.92 -44.10 29.48
N SER A 146 -43.89 -45.30 28.90
CA SER A 146 -43.73 -45.53 27.46
C SER A 146 -44.88 -44.96 26.62
N ASP A 147 -46.05 -44.77 27.24
CA ASP A 147 -47.27 -44.27 26.62
C ASP A 147 -47.25 -42.75 26.34
N LEU A 148 -46.25 -42.02 26.85
CA LEU A 148 -46.12 -40.56 26.69
C LEU A 148 -45.36 -40.14 25.42
N GLY A 149 -44.90 -41.11 24.61
CA GLY A 149 -44.25 -40.83 23.34
C GLY A 149 -42.88 -40.16 23.44
N ILE A 150 -42.16 -40.32 24.56
CA ILE A 150 -40.80 -39.77 24.77
C ILE A 150 -39.78 -40.74 24.15
N GLU A 151 -39.01 -40.28 23.16
CA GLU A 151 -37.91 -41.07 22.57
C GLU A 151 -36.66 -41.05 23.45
N ASN A 152 -36.25 -39.86 23.88
CA ASN A 152 -35.04 -39.63 24.66
C ASN A 152 -35.22 -38.43 25.57
N TYR A 153 -34.53 -38.43 26.72
CA TYR A 153 -34.42 -37.24 27.54
C TYR A 153 -32.97 -36.99 27.96
N GLY A 154 -32.60 -35.72 28.03
CA GLY A 154 -31.29 -35.22 28.40
C GLY A 154 -31.42 -34.20 29.52
N VAL A 155 -30.44 -34.18 30.42
CA VAL A 155 -30.40 -33.22 31.53
C VAL A 155 -29.10 -32.47 31.44
N SER A 156 -29.17 -31.17 31.16
CA SER A 156 -28.02 -30.28 31.17
C SER A 156 -28.12 -29.28 32.30
N MET A 157 -27.00 -28.68 32.69
CA MET A 157 -26.94 -27.65 33.73
C MET A 157 -26.62 -26.31 33.07
N THR A 158 -27.18 -25.22 33.58
CA THR A 158 -26.84 -23.87 33.11
C THR A 158 -25.33 -23.64 33.07
N THR A 159 -24.79 -23.31 31.89
CA THR A 159 -23.38 -23.00 31.72
C THR A 159 -23.06 -21.57 32.21
N LEU A 160 -21.78 -21.26 32.45
CA LEU A 160 -21.38 -19.87 32.71
C LEU A 160 -21.54 -18.98 31.45
N ASN A 161 -21.49 -19.57 30.24
CA ASN A 161 -21.82 -18.86 28.99
C ASN A 161 -23.27 -18.36 29.02
N GLU A 162 -24.23 -19.21 29.40
CA GLU A 162 -25.64 -18.81 29.51
C GLU A 162 -25.84 -17.68 30.52
N VAL A 163 -25.15 -17.74 31.67
CA VAL A 163 -25.18 -16.66 32.67
C VAL A 163 -24.61 -15.35 32.10
N PHE A 164 -23.53 -15.42 31.33
CA PHE A 164 -22.93 -14.26 30.68
C PHE A 164 -23.88 -13.63 29.66
N LEU A 165 -24.50 -14.42 28.79
CA LEU A 165 -25.47 -13.95 27.80
C LEU A 165 -26.69 -13.28 28.47
N LYS A 166 -27.21 -13.87 29.56
CA LYS A 166 -28.29 -13.29 30.36
C LYS A 166 -27.91 -11.96 31.01
N LEU A 167 -26.67 -11.83 31.50
CA LEU A 167 -26.14 -10.59 32.10
C LEU A 167 -26.04 -9.43 31.09
N GLU A 168 -25.80 -9.76 29.82
CA GLU A 168 -25.82 -8.79 28.72
C GLU A 168 -27.24 -8.53 28.17
N GLY A 169 -28.25 -9.23 28.70
CA GLY A 169 -29.67 -9.03 28.40
C GLY A 169 -30.22 -9.89 27.25
N LYS A 170 -29.66 -11.09 27.00
CA LYS A 170 -30.12 -12.01 25.94
C LYS A 170 -30.38 -13.42 26.49
N SER A 171 -31.46 -14.07 26.06
CA SER A 171 -31.80 -15.47 26.40
C SER A 171 -30.87 -16.45 25.66
N ALA A 172 -30.52 -17.57 26.28
CA ALA A 172 -29.38 -18.42 25.93
C ALA A 172 -29.80 -19.85 25.56
N ILE A 173 -30.72 -20.00 24.60
CA ILE A 173 -31.39 -21.30 24.38
C ILE A 173 -30.67 -22.23 23.38
N ASP A 174 -29.66 -21.77 22.62
CA ASP A 174 -29.11 -22.56 21.49
C ASP A 174 -27.92 -23.51 21.81
N GLU A 175 -27.39 -23.57 23.04
CA GLU A 175 -26.18 -24.40 23.30
C GLU A 175 -26.47 -25.93 23.36
N SER A 176 -27.74 -26.36 23.49
CA SER A 176 -28.07 -27.80 23.62
C SER A 176 -28.20 -28.58 22.31
N ASP A 177 -28.13 -27.91 21.15
CA ASP A 177 -28.40 -28.51 19.82
C ASP A 177 -27.11 -28.81 19.02
N MET A 178 -26.02 -29.19 19.69
CA MET A 178 -24.75 -29.58 19.03
C MET A 178 -24.66 -31.08 18.71
N ALA A 179 -25.68 -31.87 19.03
CA ALA A 179 -25.80 -33.26 18.59
C ALA A 179 -27.25 -33.50 18.13
N THR A 180 -27.39 -34.12 16.95
CA THR A 180 -28.62 -34.66 16.33
C THR A 180 -29.69 -33.69 15.76
N LEU A 181 -29.77 -33.77 14.42
CA LEU A 181 -30.96 -33.78 13.56
C LEU A 181 -31.49 -32.47 12.95
N GLY A 182 -31.88 -32.57 11.67
CA GLY A 182 -32.38 -31.53 10.80
C GLY A 182 -33.90 -31.39 10.72
N GLU A 183 -34.30 -30.33 9.99
CA GLU A 183 -35.62 -29.94 9.45
C GLU A 183 -36.87 -30.14 10.32
N ALA A 184 -37.41 -29.04 10.89
CA ALA A 184 -38.75 -28.49 10.61
C ALA A 184 -39.03 -27.24 11.47
N GLN A 185 -39.79 -26.29 10.89
CA GLN A 185 -40.12 -24.95 11.42
C GLN A 185 -41.48 -24.95 12.16
N ALA A 186 -41.60 -24.24 13.30
CA ALA A 186 -42.63 -23.20 13.55
C ALA A 186 -42.73 -22.71 15.03
N GLU A 187 -42.83 -21.37 15.16
CA GLU A 187 -43.52 -20.53 16.18
C GLU A 187 -43.11 -20.48 17.68
N ARG A 188 -42.40 -19.39 18.08
CA ARG A 188 -42.96 -18.32 18.95
C ARG A 188 -42.11 -17.02 19.02
N THR A 189 -42.79 -15.96 18.61
CA THR A 189 -42.57 -14.50 18.68
C THR A 189 -41.69 -13.93 19.81
N GLY A 190 -40.55 -13.32 19.44
CA GLY A 190 -39.77 -12.40 20.28
C GLY A 190 -38.26 -12.52 20.10
N ASP A 191 -37.70 -13.71 20.37
CA ASP A 191 -36.26 -13.99 20.19
C ASP A 191 -35.99 -14.90 18.96
N THR A 192 -36.98 -15.71 18.57
CA THR A 192 -37.03 -16.44 17.29
C THR A 192 -37.04 -15.51 16.09
N GLU A 193 -37.54 -14.26 16.24
CA GLU A 193 -37.50 -13.25 15.17
C GLU A 193 -36.08 -12.92 14.74
N ARG A 194 -35.10 -12.87 15.66
CA ARG A 194 -33.70 -12.56 15.32
C ARG A 194 -32.95 -13.74 14.69
N LEU A 195 -33.29 -14.96 15.11
CA LEU A 195 -32.73 -16.20 14.56
C LEU A 195 -33.26 -16.42 13.14
N VAL A 196 -34.58 -16.31 12.97
CA VAL A 196 -35.24 -16.34 11.66
C VAL A 196 -34.77 -15.17 10.81
N GLU A 197 -34.53 -13.97 11.38
CA GLU A 197 -33.93 -12.85 10.64
C GLU A 197 -32.52 -13.18 10.16
N MET A 198 -31.64 -13.79 10.97
CA MET A 198 -30.27 -14.08 10.52
C MET A 198 -30.23 -15.20 9.48
N GLU A 199 -31.00 -16.28 9.67
CA GLU A 199 -31.18 -17.34 8.68
C GLU A 199 -31.89 -16.82 7.41
N GLN A 200 -32.92 -15.98 7.51
CA GLN A 200 -33.55 -15.30 6.37
C GLN A 200 -32.60 -14.31 5.70
N VAL A 201 -31.78 -13.60 6.46
CA VAL A 201 -30.80 -12.64 5.92
C VAL A 201 -29.74 -13.40 5.14
N LEU A 202 -29.20 -14.51 5.67
CA LEU A 202 -28.20 -15.33 4.99
C LEU A 202 -28.79 -16.14 3.83
N SER A 203 -29.99 -16.70 3.97
CA SER A 203 -30.69 -17.39 2.87
C SER A 203 -31.16 -16.42 1.77
N SER A 204 -31.54 -15.17 2.10
CA SER A 204 -31.80 -14.12 1.11
C SER A 204 -30.53 -13.57 0.44
N LEU A 205 -29.33 -13.85 0.97
CA LEU A 205 -28.08 -13.67 0.21
C LEU A 205 -27.91 -14.73 -0.87
N ASN A 206 -28.59 -15.87 -0.76
CA ASN A 206 -28.55 -16.96 -1.73
C ASN A 206 -29.44 -16.72 -2.95
N GLU A 207 -30.37 -15.76 -2.91
CA GLU A 207 -31.13 -15.36 -4.09
C GLU A 207 -30.18 -14.88 -5.19
N THR A 208 -30.33 -15.48 -6.37
CA THR A 208 -29.37 -15.47 -7.48
C THR A 208 -29.00 -14.06 -7.91
N THR A 209 -27.96 -13.50 -7.28
CA THR A 209 -27.33 -12.27 -7.72
C THR A 209 -26.59 -12.58 -9.02
N LYS A 210 -27.01 -11.93 -10.11
CA LYS A 210 -26.31 -12.01 -11.40
C LYS A 210 -24.89 -11.47 -11.22
N THR A 211 -23.92 -12.36 -11.07
CA THR A 211 -22.52 -11.99 -10.97
C THR A 211 -22.00 -11.50 -12.32
N ILE A 212 -21.25 -10.41 -12.30
CA ILE A 212 -20.60 -9.90 -13.50
C ILE A 212 -19.46 -10.85 -13.86
N GLY A 213 -19.45 -11.37 -15.09
CA GLY A 213 -18.40 -12.24 -15.62
C GLY A 213 -17.46 -11.56 -16.61
N GLY A 214 -16.35 -12.23 -16.93
CA GLY A 214 -15.49 -11.89 -18.06
C GLY A 214 -14.82 -10.51 -17.99
N LEU A 215 -14.87 -9.76 -19.10
CA LEU A 215 -14.19 -8.47 -19.26
C LEU A 215 -14.79 -7.37 -18.37
N ALA A 216 -16.10 -7.40 -18.14
CA ALA A 216 -16.76 -6.44 -17.26
C ALA A 216 -16.30 -6.61 -15.80
N LEU A 217 -16.11 -7.85 -15.34
CA LEU A 217 -15.53 -8.16 -14.04
C LEU A 217 -14.09 -7.64 -13.94
N TRP A 218 -13.30 -7.88 -14.98
CA TRP A 218 -11.91 -7.41 -15.03
C TRP A 218 -11.81 -5.88 -14.93
N LYS A 219 -12.66 -5.14 -15.65
CA LYS A 219 -12.73 -3.66 -15.55
C LYS A 219 -13.12 -3.22 -14.13
N GLN A 220 -14.14 -3.85 -13.55
CA GLN A 220 -14.57 -3.54 -12.18
C GLN A 220 -13.45 -3.80 -11.16
N GLN A 221 -12.74 -4.92 -11.29
CA GLN A 221 -11.61 -5.27 -10.44
C GLN A 221 -10.47 -4.25 -10.55
N ILE A 222 -10.13 -3.78 -11.75
CA ILE A 222 -9.11 -2.74 -11.96
C ILE A 222 -9.50 -1.45 -11.25
N CYS A 223 -10.70 -0.94 -11.50
CA CYS A 223 -11.16 0.30 -10.88
C CYS A 223 -11.15 0.20 -9.35
N MET A 224 -11.51 -0.97 -8.81
CA MET A 224 -11.51 -1.16 -7.37
C MET A 224 -10.11 -1.22 -6.78
N ILE A 225 -9.18 -1.97 -7.38
CA ILE A 225 -7.78 -2.00 -6.93
C ILE A 225 -7.12 -0.62 -7.06
N ALA A 226 -7.41 0.11 -8.13
CA ALA A 226 -6.96 1.50 -8.29
C ALA A 226 -7.47 2.39 -7.14
N ARG A 227 -8.76 2.29 -6.78
CA ARG A 227 -9.32 3.02 -5.64
C ARG A 227 -8.63 2.67 -4.32
N VAL A 228 -8.38 1.39 -4.05
CA VAL A 228 -7.67 0.94 -2.84
C VAL A 228 -6.26 1.49 -2.80
N HIS A 229 -5.54 1.39 -3.90
CA HIS A 229 -4.15 1.84 -3.99
C HIS A 229 -4.05 3.36 -3.82
N PHE A 230 -4.94 4.13 -4.45
CA PHE A 230 -5.04 5.57 -4.24
C PHE A 230 -5.34 5.93 -2.77
N LEU A 231 -6.27 5.23 -2.12
CA LEU A 231 -6.56 5.45 -0.70
C LEU A 231 -5.34 5.13 0.18
N ASN A 232 -4.62 4.06 -0.10
CA ASN A 232 -3.40 3.72 0.63
C ASN A 232 -2.32 4.80 0.48
N LEU A 233 -2.06 5.25 -0.75
CA LEU A 233 -1.14 6.36 -1.02
C LEU A 233 -1.54 7.66 -0.31
N LYS A 234 -2.85 8.00 -0.33
CA LYS A 234 -3.38 9.18 0.38
C LYS A 234 -3.15 9.12 1.89
N HIS A 235 -3.24 7.95 2.49
CA HIS A 235 -3.01 7.78 3.93
C HIS A 235 -1.51 7.72 4.28
N GLU A 236 -0.63 7.38 3.34
CA GLU A 236 0.83 7.44 3.48
C GLU A 236 1.37 8.88 3.30
N ARG A 237 0.97 9.79 4.20
CA ARG A 237 1.38 11.22 4.17
C ARG A 237 2.90 11.43 4.01
N LYS A 238 3.72 10.56 4.58
CA LYS A 238 5.19 10.64 4.49
C LYS A 238 5.67 10.50 3.05
N ALA A 239 5.11 9.56 2.28
CA ALA A 239 5.52 9.34 0.89
C ALA A 239 5.12 10.52 0.00
N LEU A 240 3.90 11.04 0.19
CA LEU A 240 3.42 12.22 -0.54
C LEU A 240 4.23 13.48 -0.20
N LEU A 241 4.56 13.71 1.07
CA LEU A 241 5.42 14.82 1.49
C LEU A 241 6.82 14.70 0.92
N SER A 242 7.42 13.50 0.91
CA SER A 242 8.72 13.27 0.28
C SER A 242 8.68 13.53 -1.23
N LEU A 243 7.61 13.14 -1.91
CA LEU A 243 7.45 13.37 -3.35
C LEU A 243 7.29 14.86 -3.67
N LEU A 244 6.48 15.59 -2.89
CA LEU A 244 6.35 17.04 -2.98
C LEU A 244 7.67 17.76 -2.69
N LEU A 245 8.45 17.27 -1.72
CA LEU A 245 9.76 17.82 -1.40
C LEU A 245 10.74 17.68 -2.57
N ILE A 246 10.82 16.48 -3.19
CA ILE A 246 11.70 16.25 -4.33
C ILE A 246 11.29 17.12 -5.53
N LEU A 247 9.99 17.25 -5.77
CA LEU A 247 9.44 18.13 -6.80
C LEU A 247 9.80 19.61 -6.52
N GLY A 248 9.66 20.06 -5.28
CA GLY A 248 10.00 21.41 -4.86
C GLY A 248 11.49 21.74 -5.00
N VAL A 249 12.37 20.80 -4.61
CA VAL A 249 13.83 20.95 -4.79
C VAL A 249 14.20 21.05 -6.26
N GLY A 250 13.51 20.33 -7.15
CA GLY A 250 13.73 20.40 -8.60
C GLY A 250 13.38 21.76 -9.22
N ILE A 251 12.50 22.54 -8.60
CA ILE A 251 12.10 23.87 -9.07
C ILE A 251 13.15 24.94 -8.73
N CYS A 252 13.89 24.78 -7.62
CA CYS A 252 14.84 25.79 -7.14
C CYS A 252 15.90 26.21 -8.19
N PRO A 253 16.56 25.29 -8.93
CA PRO A 253 17.53 25.65 -9.94
C PRO A 253 16.93 26.43 -11.12
N LEU A 254 15.67 26.14 -11.51
CA LEU A 254 14.98 26.90 -12.56
C LEU A 254 14.69 28.33 -12.13
N LEU A 255 14.29 28.54 -10.86
CA LEU A 255 14.11 29.88 -10.30
C LEU A 255 15.45 30.62 -10.17
N LEU A 256 16.51 29.93 -9.77
CA LEU A 256 17.84 30.54 -9.70
C LEU A 256 18.32 31.00 -11.09
N ARG A 257 18.04 30.22 -12.14
CA ARG A 257 18.33 30.57 -13.53
C ARG A 257 17.62 31.85 -13.96
N THR A 258 16.31 31.96 -13.70
CA THR A 258 15.56 33.17 -14.12
C THR A 258 16.05 34.42 -13.39
N ILE A 259 16.41 34.28 -12.11
CA ILE A 259 17.05 35.36 -11.35
C ILE A 259 18.42 35.69 -11.95
N HIS A 260 19.25 34.69 -12.28
CA HIS A 260 20.55 34.91 -12.89
C HIS A 260 20.45 35.63 -14.24
N ASN A 261 19.57 35.16 -15.12
CA ASN A 261 19.33 35.78 -16.42
C ASN A 261 18.85 37.23 -16.27
N ARG A 262 17.94 37.50 -15.34
CA ARG A 262 17.48 38.87 -15.04
C ARG A 262 18.59 39.77 -14.51
N ILE A 263 19.46 39.26 -13.65
CA ILE A 263 20.63 39.99 -13.14
C ILE A 263 21.61 40.28 -14.28
N TYR A 264 21.83 39.31 -15.16
CA TYR A 264 22.69 39.47 -16.33
C TYR A 264 22.14 40.53 -17.29
N GLU A 265 20.83 40.50 -17.58
CA GLU A 265 20.13 41.54 -18.36
C GLU A 265 20.26 42.93 -17.72
N MET A 266 20.15 43.05 -16.40
CA MET A 266 20.32 44.33 -15.68
C MET A 266 21.77 44.84 -15.69
N SER A 267 22.76 43.96 -15.89
CA SER A 267 24.19 44.31 -15.87
C SER A 267 24.72 44.74 -17.25
N TYR A 268 23.86 44.79 -18.27
CA TYR A 268 24.21 44.92 -19.68
C TYR A 268 24.63 46.35 -20.12
N THR A 269 24.08 47.39 -19.49
CA THR A 269 24.41 48.80 -19.81
C THR A 269 24.87 49.52 -18.56
N TRP A 270 26.13 49.96 -18.54
CA TRP A 270 26.67 50.82 -17.48
C TRP A 270 26.99 52.19 -18.08
N GLU A 271 26.41 53.24 -17.50
CA GLU A 271 26.73 54.63 -17.82
C GLU A 271 28.17 54.92 -17.40
N LEU A 272 28.99 55.42 -18.32
CA LEU A 272 30.39 55.77 -18.06
C LEU A 272 30.45 57.22 -17.58
N SER A 273 30.31 57.43 -16.27
CA SER A 273 30.44 58.77 -15.69
C SER A 273 31.91 59.14 -15.37
N PRO A 274 32.34 60.39 -15.65
CA PRO A 274 33.64 60.93 -15.23
C PRO A 274 33.94 60.76 -13.73
N HIS A 275 32.91 60.81 -12.89
CA HIS A 275 33.01 60.69 -11.43
C HIS A 275 33.44 59.29 -10.95
N LEU A 276 33.48 58.29 -11.84
CA LEU A 276 34.04 56.96 -11.52
C LEU A 276 35.57 56.98 -11.41
N TYR A 277 36.23 57.98 -11.99
CA TYR A 277 37.69 58.08 -12.07
C TYR A 277 38.23 59.42 -11.58
N PHE A 278 37.46 60.51 -11.66
CA PHE A 278 37.93 61.83 -11.31
C PHE A 278 37.14 62.48 -10.17
N LEU A 279 37.85 63.25 -9.34
CA LEU A 279 37.28 63.98 -8.19
C LEU A 279 36.39 65.14 -8.66
N ALA A 280 35.42 65.51 -7.83
CA ALA A 280 34.71 66.79 -7.98
C ALA A 280 35.49 67.93 -7.29
N PRO A 281 35.35 69.19 -7.73
CA PRO A 281 36.00 70.34 -7.11
C PRO A 281 35.76 70.41 -5.59
N GLY A 282 36.82 70.58 -4.80
CA GLY A 282 36.75 70.68 -3.34
C GLY A 282 36.81 69.37 -2.55
N GLN A 283 36.87 68.21 -3.21
CA GLN A 283 37.08 66.92 -2.55
C GLN A 283 38.57 66.67 -2.23
N SER A 284 38.87 66.07 -1.07
CA SER A 284 40.23 65.65 -0.73
C SER A 284 40.64 64.40 -1.54
N PRO A 285 41.90 64.29 -1.99
CA PRO A 285 42.39 63.13 -2.73
C PRO A 285 42.18 61.83 -1.95
N HIS A 286 41.53 60.83 -2.56
CA HIS A 286 41.37 59.50 -1.97
C HIS A 286 41.28 58.43 -3.07
N ASP A 287 42.02 57.34 -2.92
CA ASP A 287 41.93 56.22 -3.86
C ASP A 287 40.51 55.63 -3.85
N PRO A 288 39.87 55.40 -5.02
CA PRO A 288 40.48 55.29 -6.34
C PRO A 288 40.43 56.57 -7.21
N LEU A 289 39.93 57.71 -6.72
CA LEU A 289 39.67 58.93 -7.51
C LEU A 289 40.86 59.89 -7.49
N THR A 290 41.21 60.45 -8.64
CA THR A 290 42.31 61.41 -8.79
C THR A 290 41.80 62.72 -9.39
N GLN A 291 42.59 63.78 -9.34
CA GLN A 291 42.34 64.93 -10.20
C GLN A 291 42.63 64.54 -11.65
N LEU A 292 42.05 65.27 -12.61
CA LEU A 292 42.36 65.12 -14.03
C LEU A 292 43.52 66.05 -14.37
N LEU A 293 44.63 65.48 -14.86
CA LEU A 293 45.80 66.26 -15.25
C LEU A 293 45.63 66.77 -16.69
N ILE A 294 45.72 68.08 -16.90
CA ILE A 294 45.73 68.70 -18.24
C ILE A 294 47.10 69.32 -18.49
N ILE A 295 47.79 68.89 -19.54
CA ILE A 295 49.13 69.37 -19.90
C ILE A 295 49.01 70.24 -21.15
N ASN A 296 49.36 71.52 -21.03
CA ASN A 296 49.32 72.44 -22.17
C ASN A 296 50.69 72.50 -22.87
N THR A 297 50.73 72.07 -24.13
CA THR A 297 51.93 72.13 -24.99
C THR A 297 51.75 73.04 -26.21
N THR A 298 50.62 73.76 -26.31
CA THR A 298 50.26 74.61 -27.45
C THR A 298 51.04 75.92 -27.53
N GLY A 299 51.58 76.39 -26.39
CA GLY A 299 52.18 77.73 -26.27
C GLY A 299 51.18 78.89 -26.25
N ALA A 300 49.87 78.63 -26.33
CA ALA A 300 48.78 79.60 -26.22
C ALA A 300 47.88 79.29 -25.00
N SER A 301 47.01 80.24 -24.62
CA SER A 301 46.02 79.98 -23.56
C SER A 301 44.97 78.96 -24.04
N ILE A 302 44.62 78.03 -23.16
CA ILE A 302 43.57 77.02 -23.36
C ILE A 302 42.41 77.21 -22.37
N ASP A 303 42.25 78.44 -21.85
CA ASP A 303 41.28 78.74 -20.77
C ASP A 303 39.84 78.39 -21.16
N ASP A 304 39.46 78.58 -22.43
CA ASP A 304 38.13 78.23 -22.93
C ASP A 304 37.84 76.71 -22.81
N PHE A 305 38.84 75.88 -23.10
CA PHE A 305 38.74 74.41 -22.95
C PHE A 305 38.74 74.01 -21.47
N VAL A 306 39.63 74.59 -20.67
CA VAL A 306 39.72 74.30 -19.22
C VAL A 306 38.40 74.65 -18.53
N HIS A 307 37.84 75.83 -18.78
CA HIS A 307 36.57 76.26 -18.22
C HIS A 307 35.40 75.34 -18.65
N SER A 308 35.42 74.86 -19.90
CA SER A 308 34.41 73.90 -20.38
C SER A 308 34.55 72.51 -19.75
N VAL A 309 35.75 72.10 -19.32
CA VAL A 309 35.94 70.86 -18.54
C VAL A 309 35.54 71.09 -17.07
N GLU A 310 35.84 72.25 -16.48
CA GLU A 310 35.41 72.59 -15.11
C GLU A 310 33.88 72.60 -14.98
N HIS A 311 33.18 73.05 -16.04
CA HIS A 311 31.71 72.96 -16.14
C HIS A 311 31.16 71.53 -16.07
N GLN A 312 31.98 70.50 -16.30
CA GLN A 312 31.60 69.10 -16.13
C GLN A 312 31.78 68.61 -14.68
N ASN A 313 32.06 69.52 -13.73
CA ASN A 313 32.21 69.23 -12.30
C ASN A 313 33.37 68.27 -11.98
N ILE A 314 34.50 68.45 -12.66
CA ILE A 314 35.73 67.66 -12.49
C ILE A 314 36.83 68.54 -11.89
N ALA A 315 37.56 68.03 -10.91
CA ALA A 315 38.71 68.69 -10.32
C ALA A 315 39.94 68.53 -11.24
N LEU A 316 40.53 69.66 -11.63
CA LEU A 316 41.61 69.72 -12.61
C LEU A 316 42.93 70.13 -11.97
N GLU A 317 44.02 69.58 -12.48
CA GLU A 317 45.37 70.08 -12.28
C GLU A 317 45.95 70.44 -13.65
N VAL A 318 46.25 71.72 -13.88
CA VAL A 318 46.73 72.21 -15.18
C VAL A 318 48.24 72.47 -15.12
N ASP A 319 49.03 71.71 -15.88
CA ASP A 319 50.46 71.96 -16.08
C ASP A 319 50.70 72.85 -17.30
N VAL A 320 50.94 74.13 -17.05
CA VAL A 320 51.24 75.16 -18.07
C VAL A 320 52.71 75.12 -18.51
N SER A 321 53.58 74.44 -17.75
CA SER A 321 55.03 74.40 -18.00
C SER A 321 55.47 73.25 -18.91
N GLY A 322 54.57 72.27 -19.15
CA GLY A 322 54.86 71.07 -19.94
C GLY A 322 55.94 70.18 -19.33
N THR A 323 56.19 70.29 -18.02
CA THR A 323 57.26 69.56 -17.33
C THR A 323 56.83 68.16 -16.91
N LYS A 324 55.53 67.92 -16.72
CA LYS A 324 54.97 66.59 -16.45
C LYS A 324 54.67 65.87 -17.77
N THR A 325 55.23 64.69 -17.96
CA THR A 325 54.97 63.84 -19.13
C THR A 325 53.64 63.10 -19.04
N GLY A 326 53.03 63.00 -17.85
CA GLY A 326 51.78 62.25 -17.59
C GLY A 326 51.88 60.72 -17.76
N VAL A 327 52.89 60.22 -18.46
CA VAL A 327 53.14 58.79 -18.72
C VAL A 327 53.87 58.10 -17.55
N ASP A 328 54.74 58.83 -16.85
CA ASP A 328 55.57 58.29 -15.76
C ASP A 328 54.94 58.45 -14.36
N ASP A 329 53.85 59.22 -14.26
CA ASP A 329 53.21 59.55 -12.99
C ASP A 329 51.96 58.69 -12.74
N LEU A 330 52.14 57.62 -11.96
CA LEU A 330 51.06 56.68 -11.60
C LEU A 330 50.01 57.28 -10.64
N SER A 331 50.21 58.52 -10.18
CA SER A 331 49.30 59.17 -9.22
C SER A 331 48.00 59.69 -9.83
N TYR A 332 47.90 59.74 -11.17
CA TYR A 332 46.69 60.14 -11.89
C TYR A 332 46.02 58.93 -12.57
N ASN A 333 44.69 58.92 -12.59
CA ASN A 333 43.92 57.93 -13.35
C ASN A 333 43.97 58.21 -14.86
N GLY A 334 44.07 59.47 -15.26
CA GLY A 334 44.19 59.88 -16.65
C GLY A 334 44.72 61.30 -16.80
N ALA A 335 45.35 61.58 -17.94
CA ALA A 335 45.85 62.90 -18.31
C ALA A 335 45.50 63.23 -19.77
N ILE A 336 45.21 64.51 -20.03
CA ILE A 336 44.91 65.05 -21.36
C ILE A 336 46.05 66.01 -21.74
N ILE A 337 46.79 65.67 -22.79
CA ILE A 337 47.85 66.52 -23.33
C ILE A 337 47.28 67.27 -24.53
N VAL A 338 47.20 68.59 -24.44
CA VAL A 338 46.67 69.46 -25.49
C VAL A 338 47.85 70.06 -26.27
N SER A 339 47.83 69.89 -27.59
CA SER A 339 48.86 70.34 -28.54
C SER A 339 48.22 70.96 -29.79
N GLY A 340 48.95 71.81 -30.54
CA GLY A 340 48.44 72.46 -31.76
C GLY A 340 48.33 73.99 -31.68
N ASN A 341 47.71 74.59 -32.71
CA ASN A 341 47.53 76.05 -32.84
C ASN A 341 46.08 76.45 -32.50
N THR A 342 45.79 77.74 -32.31
CA THR A 342 44.48 78.28 -31.87
C THR A 342 43.28 77.87 -32.72
N GLU A 343 43.49 77.38 -33.95
CA GLU A 343 42.41 76.91 -34.84
C GLU A 343 42.27 75.37 -34.88
N ASN A 344 43.25 74.61 -34.36
CA ASN A 344 43.28 73.14 -34.43
C ASN A 344 43.88 72.53 -33.15
N TYR A 345 43.02 72.06 -32.23
CA TYR A 345 43.44 71.28 -31.07
C TYR A 345 43.71 69.82 -31.42
N SER A 346 44.84 69.30 -30.96
CA SER A 346 45.22 67.89 -30.99
C SER A 346 45.37 67.37 -29.56
N PHE A 347 44.54 66.38 -29.21
CA PHE A 347 44.50 65.79 -27.87
C PHE A 347 45.22 64.44 -27.86
N SER A 348 46.22 64.29 -26.98
CA SER A 348 46.85 63.01 -26.67
C SER A 348 46.41 62.56 -25.28
N LEU A 349 45.93 61.32 -25.16
CA LEU A 349 45.39 60.77 -23.92
C LEU A 349 46.39 59.81 -23.26
N ALA A 350 46.70 60.03 -21.98
CA ALA A 350 47.41 59.07 -21.15
C ALA A 350 46.43 58.46 -20.14
N CYS A 351 46.27 57.14 -20.16
CA CYS A 351 45.33 56.42 -19.30
C CYS A 351 46.09 55.47 -18.37
N ASN A 352 45.69 55.43 -17.11
CA ASN A 352 46.23 54.45 -16.17
C ASN A 352 45.70 53.04 -16.52
N THR A 353 46.60 52.11 -16.81
CA THR A 353 46.24 50.73 -17.24
C THR A 353 45.49 49.93 -16.18
N LYS A 354 45.52 50.34 -14.90
CA LYS A 354 44.69 49.74 -13.84
C LYS A 354 43.21 50.13 -13.94
N ARG A 355 42.86 51.15 -14.72
CA ARG A 355 41.51 51.71 -14.82
C ARG A 355 40.89 51.33 -16.17
N LEU A 356 40.14 50.21 -16.17
CA LEU A 356 39.61 49.55 -17.37
C LEU A 356 38.86 50.48 -18.35
N ASN A 357 38.02 51.39 -17.86
CA ASN A 357 37.23 52.29 -18.72
C ASN A 357 37.73 53.75 -18.69
N CYS A 358 38.98 54.01 -18.31
CA CYS A 358 39.50 55.38 -18.26
C CYS A 358 39.56 56.04 -19.64
N PHE A 359 40.00 55.32 -20.67
CA PHE A 359 40.07 55.83 -22.04
C PHE A 359 38.72 56.34 -22.58
N PRO A 360 37.63 55.53 -22.59
CA PRO A 360 36.34 56.01 -23.07
C PRO A 360 35.78 57.16 -22.21
N VAL A 361 36.07 57.19 -20.90
CA VAL A 361 35.68 58.32 -20.04
C VAL A 361 36.45 59.60 -20.39
N LEU A 362 37.75 59.53 -20.70
CA LEU A 362 38.50 60.70 -21.16
C LEU A 362 38.01 61.20 -22.52
N MET A 363 37.65 60.29 -23.42
CA MET A 363 37.03 60.66 -24.70
C MET A 363 35.66 61.33 -24.52
N ASP A 364 34.86 60.86 -23.55
CA ASP A 364 33.60 61.50 -23.17
C ASP A 364 33.83 62.92 -22.64
N ILE A 365 34.80 63.11 -21.74
CA ILE A 365 35.17 64.42 -21.17
C ILE A 365 35.62 65.40 -22.26
N ILE A 366 36.49 64.96 -23.19
CA ILE A 366 36.95 65.81 -24.30
C ILE A 366 35.79 66.16 -25.22
N SER A 367 34.95 65.19 -25.57
CA SER A 367 33.82 65.40 -26.48
C SER A 367 32.81 66.38 -25.87
N ASN A 368 32.52 66.24 -24.58
CA ASN A 368 31.66 67.16 -23.83
C ASN A 368 32.28 68.55 -23.65
N ALA A 369 33.60 68.65 -23.51
CA ALA A 369 34.29 69.94 -23.43
C ALA A 369 34.24 70.69 -24.77
N LEU A 370 34.55 70.00 -25.87
CA LEU A 370 34.45 70.59 -27.21
C LEU A 370 33.01 70.98 -27.54
N LEU A 371 32.02 70.18 -27.15
CA LEU A 371 30.61 70.50 -27.33
C LEU A 371 30.20 71.71 -26.49
N GLY A 372 30.63 71.77 -25.22
CA GLY A 372 30.33 72.88 -24.30
C GLY A 372 30.90 74.22 -24.75
N MET A 373 32.04 74.22 -25.46
CA MET A 373 32.61 75.43 -26.08
C MET A 373 31.72 76.00 -27.20
N ILE A 374 30.91 75.18 -27.87
CA ILE A 374 30.05 75.60 -29.00
C ILE A 374 28.59 75.78 -28.55
N ILE A 375 28.06 74.83 -27.77
CA ILE A 375 26.67 74.77 -27.29
C ILE A 375 26.67 74.35 -25.81
N PRO A 376 26.63 75.30 -24.86
CA PRO A 376 26.72 75.00 -23.43
C PRO A 376 25.57 74.16 -22.85
N SER A 377 24.45 74.04 -23.57
CA SER A 377 23.24 73.31 -23.14
C SER A 377 23.17 71.85 -23.61
N ALA A 378 24.13 71.39 -24.42
CA ALA A 378 24.12 70.04 -24.97
C ALA A 378 25.16 69.16 -24.26
N HIS A 379 24.82 67.89 -24.02
CA HIS A 379 25.67 66.91 -23.34
C HIS A 379 25.63 65.57 -24.08
N ILE A 380 26.79 64.96 -24.25
CA ILE A 380 26.99 63.62 -24.80
C ILE A 380 27.02 62.65 -23.62
N GLN A 381 26.19 61.61 -23.69
CA GLN A 381 26.21 60.51 -22.74
C GLN A 381 26.88 59.30 -23.40
N THR A 382 27.96 58.80 -22.79
CA THR A 382 28.65 57.60 -23.24
C THR A 382 28.32 56.42 -22.33
N ASP A 383 27.77 55.36 -22.92
CA ASP A 383 27.45 54.12 -22.21
C ASP A 383 28.33 52.97 -22.69
N ARG A 384 28.70 52.08 -21.77
CA ARG A 384 29.31 50.79 -22.12
C ARG A 384 28.19 49.76 -22.27
N SER A 385 28.12 49.16 -23.47
CA SER A 385 27.42 47.90 -23.70
C SER A 385 28.42 46.85 -24.18
N THR A 386 28.36 45.64 -23.63
CA THR A 386 29.00 44.48 -24.27
C THR A 386 28.08 44.04 -25.39
N PHE A 387 28.58 43.87 -26.62
CA PHE A 387 27.76 43.32 -27.70
C PHE A 387 27.15 41.99 -27.25
N ILE A 388 25.84 41.82 -27.42
CA ILE A 388 25.20 40.51 -27.28
C ILE A 388 25.85 39.63 -28.34
N VAL A 389 26.77 38.75 -27.94
CA VAL A 389 27.02 37.57 -28.75
C VAL A 389 25.68 36.83 -28.70
N ASP A 390 25.04 36.71 -29.86
CA ASP A 390 23.63 36.33 -30.02
C ASP A 390 23.15 35.32 -28.98
N ARG A 391 21.89 35.47 -28.56
CA ARG A 391 21.12 34.46 -27.81
C ARG A 391 21.17 33.07 -28.48
N GLU A 392 21.64 32.99 -29.73
CA GLU A 392 21.90 31.78 -30.52
C GLU A 392 23.26 31.09 -30.25
N SER A 393 24.20 31.75 -29.56
CA SER A 393 25.57 31.27 -29.32
C SER A 393 25.87 30.86 -27.87
N SER A 394 25.01 31.21 -26.91
CA SER A 394 25.04 30.56 -25.60
C SER A 394 24.83 29.08 -25.84
N SER A 395 25.78 28.24 -25.41
CA SER A 395 25.73 26.82 -25.76
C SER A 395 24.35 26.28 -25.38
N PRO A 396 23.63 25.62 -26.30
CA PRO A 396 22.31 25.06 -26.03
C PRO A 396 22.31 24.08 -24.84
N TYR A 397 23.51 23.60 -24.48
CA TYR A 397 23.78 22.79 -23.32
C TYR A 397 23.53 23.50 -21.98
N GLU A 398 23.74 24.82 -21.84
CA GLU A 398 23.52 25.54 -20.56
C GLU A 398 22.04 25.55 -20.14
N PHE A 399 21.13 25.67 -21.12
CA PHE A 399 19.69 25.60 -20.89
C PHE A 399 19.26 24.21 -20.37
N GLN A 400 19.92 23.16 -20.84
CA GLN A 400 19.53 21.78 -20.59
C GLN A 400 20.05 21.22 -19.26
N VAL A 401 21.12 21.77 -18.67
CA VAL A 401 21.68 21.28 -17.39
C VAL A 401 20.63 21.29 -16.26
N TYR A 402 19.81 22.34 -16.17
CA TYR A 402 18.79 22.46 -15.13
C TYR A 402 17.64 21.47 -15.31
N THR A 403 17.17 21.28 -16.54
CA THR A 403 16.16 20.29 -16.89
C THR A 403 16.67 18.87 -16.64
N ILE A 404 17.94 18.60 -17.00
CA ILE A 404 18.59 17.31 -16.74
C ILE A 404 18.70 17.04 -15.23
N PHE A 405 19.09 18.04 -14.42
CA PHE A 405 19.13 17.91 -12.97
C PHE A 405 17.75 17.53 -12.39
N TRP A 406 16.68 18.16 -12.86
CA TRP A 406 15.33 17.83 -12.41
C TRP A 406 14.92 16.42 -12.86
N LEU A 407 15.23 16.03 -14.09
CA LEU A 407 14.98 14.67 -14.60
C LEU A 407 15.71 13.60 -13.78
N ILE A 408 16.94 13.84 -13.34
CA ILE A 408 17.68 12.94 -12.44
C ILE A 408 16.90 12.77 -11.12
N LEU A 409 16.43 13.87 -10.51
CA LEU A 409 15.65 13.80 -9.27
C LEU A 409 14.31 13.08 -9.45
N ILE A 410 13.56 13.37 -10.52
CA ILE A 410 12.27 12.72 -10.78
C ILE A 410 12.46 11.22 -11.06
N SER A 411 13.53 10.81 -11.76
CA SER A 411 13.83 9.39 -12.00
C SER A 411 13.94 8.59 -10.69
N SER A 412 14.42 9.22 -9.62
CA SER A 412 14.56 8.61 -8.30
C SER A 412 13.25 8.45 -7.51
N CYS A 413 12.14 9.07 -7.96
CA CYS A 413 10.86 9.05 -7.25
C CYS A 413 10.04 7.77 -7.47
N SER A 414 10.23 7.07 -8.60
CA SER A 414 9.41 5.90 -8.96
C SER A 414 9.32 4.82 -7.85
N PRO A 415 10.42 4.44 -7.16
CA PRO A 415 10.37 3.50 -6.04
C PRO A 415 9.49 3.91 -4.85
N TYR A 416 9.26 5.20 -4.61
CA TYR A 416 8.37 5.66 -3.53
C TYR A 416 6.89 5.48 -3.87
N ILE A 417 6.53 5.54 -5.15
CA ILE A 417 5.16 5.38 -5.63
C ILE A 417 4.82 3.89 -5.80
N ALA A 418 5.64 3.17 -6.57
CA ALA A 418 5.28 1.86 -7.13
C ALA A 418 5.69 0.64 -6.27
N MET A 419 6.44 0.82 -5.16
CA MET A 419 6.94 -0.29 -4.34
C MET A 419 5.97 -0.74 -3.22
N SER A 420 4.73 -0.24 -3.19
CA SER A 420 3.71 -0.61 -2.19
C SER A 420 3.32 -2.09 -2.21
N SER A 421 3.43 -2.75 -3.37
CA SER A 421 3.10 -4.17 -3.57
C SER A 421 3.88 -5.14 -2.66
N ILE A 422 5.05 -4.72 -2.14
CA ILE A 422 5.81 -5.51 -1.16
C ILE A 422 5.04 -5.66 0.16
N ASP A 423 4.32 -4.62 0.58
CA ASP A 423 3.57 -4.66 1.84
C ASP A 423 2.30 -5.49 1.71
N ASP A 424 1.63 -5.43 0.55
CA ASP A 424 0.52 -6.33 0.21
C ASP A 424 0.95 -7.81 0.21
N TYR A 425 2.17 -8.10 -0.26
CA TYR A 425 2.71 -9.45 -0.23
C TYR A 425 3.04 -9.92 1.20
N LYS A 426 3.67 -9.05 2.02
CA LYS A 426 4.02 -9.39 3.42
C LYS A 426 2.80 -9.59 4.31
N SER A 427 1.81 -8.72 4.16
CA SER A 427 0.53 -8.82 4.89
C SER A 427 -0.31 -10.00 4.42
N LYS A 428 0.12 -10.72 3.36
CA LYS A 428 -0.61 -11.83 2.70
C LYS A 428 -1.93 -11.43 2.07
N VAL A 429 -2.23 -10.14 1.99
CA VAL A 429 -3.42 -9.59 1.33
C VAL A 429 -3.48 -10.04 -0.12
N GLN A 430 -2.35 -10.00 -0.81
CA GLN A 430 -2.26 -10.47 -2.19
C GLN A 430 -2.78 -11.91 -2.33
N SER A 431 -2.36 -12.83 -1.44
CA SER A 431 -2.85 -14.23 -1.37
C SER A 431 -4.36 -14.31 -1.30
N GLN A 432 -4.94 -13.54 -0.37
CA GLN A 432 -6.36 -13.53 -0.12
C GLN A 432 -7.14 -12.99 -1.33
N LEU A 433 -6.60 -12.00 -2.05
CA LEU A 433 -7.21 -11.46 -3.25
C LEU A 433 -7.25 -12.48 -4.40
N TRP A 434 -6.18 -13.25 -4.62
CA TRP A 434 -6.20 -14.30 -5.66
C TRP A 434 -7.11 -15.47 -5.31
N ILE A 435 -7.15 -15.88 -4.04
CA ILE A 435 -8.12 -16.88 -3.55
C ILE A 435 -9.54 -16.34 -3.77
N SER A 436 -9.71 -15.04 -3.57
CA SER A 436 -10.96 -14.33 -3.81
C SER A 436 -11.30 -14.13 -5.30
N GLY A 437 -10.50 -14.65 -6.23
CA GLY A 437 -10.77 -14.59 -7.67
C GLY A 437 -10.36 -13.28 -8.35
N LEU A 438 -9.49 -12.47 -7.75
CA LEU A 438 -8.86 -11.34 -8.43
C LEU A 438 -7.92 -11.84 -9.54
N PHE A 439 -8.06 -11.29 -10.75
CA PHE A 439 -7.12 -11.57 -11.83
C PHE A 439 -5.74 -10.96 -11.51
N PRO A 440 -4.63 -11.71 -11.66
CA PRO A 440 -3.30 -11.14 -11.55
C PRO A 440 -3.10 -9.95 -12.49
N SER A 441 -3.71 -9.93 -13.68
CA SER A 441 -3.65 -8.75 -14.54
C SER A 441 -4.35 -7.53 -13.96
N ALA A 442 -5.57 -7.71 -13.43
CA ALA A 442 -6.34 -6.63 -12.82
C ALA A 442 -5.62 -5.98 -11.63
N TYR A 443 -4.85 -6.76 -10.85
CA TYR A 443 -4.04 -6.21 -9.75
C TYR A 443 -3.00 -5.19 -10.24
N TRP A 444 -2.12 -5.60 -11.17
CA TRP A 444 -1.04 -4.72 -11.65
C TRP A 444 -1.56 -3.58 -12.53
N CYS A 445 -2.58 -3.83 -13.36
CA CYS A 445 -3.22 -2.78 -14.13
C CYS A 445 -3.96 -1.78 -13.22
N GLY A 446 -4.57 -2.24 -12.12
CA GLY A 446 -5.20 -1.37 -11.12
C GLY A 446 -4.19 -0.48 -10.40
N GLN A 447 -3.02 -1.00 -10.04
CA GLN A 447 -1.94 -0.18 -9.47
C GLN A 447 -1.38 0.82 -10.51
N ALA A 448 -1.11 0.35 -11.72
CA ALA A 448 -0.59 1.19 -12.81
C ALA A 448 -1.54 2.33 -13.18
N LEU A 449 -2.86 2.12 -13.08
CA LEU A 449 -3.87 3.14 -13.34
C LEU A 449 -3.78 4.36 -12.40
N VAL A 450 -3.15 4.20 -11.23
CA VAL A 450 -2.89 5.30 -10.30
C VAL A 450 -1.44 5.78 -10.43
N ASP A 451 -0.49 4.84 -10.45
CA ASP A 451 0.93 5.17 -10.41
C ASP A 451 1.38 5.90 -11.67
N VAL A 452 0.97 5.44 -12.87
CA VAL A 452 1.41 6.02 -14.14
C VAL A 452 0.90 7.45 -14.32
N PRO A 453 -0.40 7.76 -14.12
CA PRO A 453 -0.87 9.14 -14.18
C PRO A 453 -0.28 10.02 -13.08
N MET A 454 -0.12 9.52 -11.85
CA MET A 454 0.48 10.28 -10.74
C MET A 454 1.93 10.66 -11.06
N TYR A 455 2.71 9.74 -11.63
CA TYR A 455 4.09 10.01 -12.02
C TYR A 455 4.16 10.88 -13.29
N SER A 456 3.27 10.67 -14.27
CA SER A 456 3.18 11.50 -15.48
C SER A 456 2.82 12.95 -15.14
N LEU A 457 1.97 13.18 -14.14
CA LEU A 457 1.61 14.53 -13.67
C LEU A 457 2.83 15.30 -13.16
N SER A 458 3.85 14.62 -12.60
CA SER A 458 5.07 15.29 -12.15
C SER A 458 5.89 15.84 -13.33
N PHE A 459 5.94 15.13 -14.46
CA PHE A 459 6.55 15.63 -15.70
C PHE A 459 5.72 16.71 -16.36
N LEU A 460 4.39 16.57 -16.37
CA LEU A 460 3.50 17.61 -16.91
C LEU A 460 3.69 18.93 -16.15
N LEU A 461 3.77 18.89 -14.82
CA LEU A 461 4.03 20.09 -14.03
C LEU A 461 5.41 20.69 -14.33
N MET A 462 6.43 19.84 -14.51
CA MET A 462 7.77 20.27 -14.93
C MET A 462 7.74 21.04 -16.25
N TYR A 463 7.13 20.46 -17.30
CA TYR A 463 7.02 21.12 -18.60
C TYR A 463 6.17 22.39 -18.55
N LEU A 464 5.09 22.43 -17.76
CA LEU A 464 4.29 23.65 -17.59
C LEU A 464 5.07 24.78 -16.93
N ILE A 465 5.90 24.46 -15.93
CA ILE A 465 6.77 25.45 -15.28
C ILE A 465 7.85 25.92 -16.26
N ASP A 466 8.46 25.02 -17.02
CA ASP A 466 9.47 25.37 -18.01
C ASP A 466 8.90 26.28 -19.12
N TYR A 467 7.74 25.92 -19.67
CA TYR A 467 7.00 26.74 -20.65
C TYR A 467 6.65 28.13 -20.09
N GLY A 468 6.17 28.21 -18.85
CA GLY A 468 5.79 29.47 -18.22
C GLY A 468 6.98 30.41 -17.97
N LEU A 469 8.20 29.87 -17.80
CA LEU A 469 9.41 30.66 -17.55
C LEU A 469 10.18 31.02 -18.84
N ASN A 470 9.98 30.28 -19.94
CA ASN A 470 10.72 30.41 -21.20
C ASN A 470 9.82 30.75 -22.40
N PHE A 471 8.90 31.71 -22.23
CA PHE A 471 7.98 32.10 -23.30
C PHE A 471 8.68 32.88 -24.43
N ASP A 472 9.47 32.19 -25.26
CA ASP A 472 9.91 32.65 -26.58
C ASP A 472 9.09 31.85 -27.61
N GLY A 473 7.97 32.42 -28.07
CA GLY A 473 6.88 31.76 -28.82
C GLY A 473 7.21 31.26 -30.23
N THR A 474 8.27 30.46 -30.41
CA THR A 474 8.60 29.81 -31.69
C THR A 474 7.82 28.50 -31.87
N LEU A 475 7.34 28.25 -33.11
CA LEU A 475 6.57 27.04 -33.45
C LEU A 475 7.38 25.74 -33.23
N MET A 476 8.70 25.77 -33.44
CA MET A 476 9.58 24.61 -33.28
C MET A 476 9.74 24.20 -31.81
N THR A 477 9.77 25.14 -30.87
CA THR A 477 9.78 24.86 -29.42
C THR A 477 8.48 24.19 -28.97
N LEU A 478 7.34 24.60 -29.54
CA LEU A 478 6.05 23.98 -29.20
C LEU A 478 5.94 22.53 -29.70
N ILE A 479 6.50 22.22 -30.88
CA ILE A 479 6.54 20.85 -31.42
C ILE A 479 7.47 19.96 -30.58
N SER A 480 8.64 20.47 -30.19
CA SER A 480 9.58 19.71 -29.36
C SER A 480 8.99 19.38 -27.98
N GLU A 481 8.33 20.33 -27.33
CA GLU A 481 7.65 20.11 -26.05
C GLU A 481 6.54 19.04 -26.14
N ILE A 482 5.73 19.03 -27.20
CA ILE A 482 4.68 18.02 -27.40
C ILE A 482 5.29 16.61 -27.52
N ILE A 483 6.37 16.47 -28.29
CA ILE A 483 7.08 15.19 -28.47
C ILE A 483 7.66 14.73 -27.13
N GLN A 484 8.28 15.63 -26.37
CA GLN A 484 8.84 15.34 -25.06
C GLN A 484 7.77 14.93 -24.03
N ILE A 485 6.61 15.58 -24.04
CA ILE A 485 5.45 15.19 -23.21
C ILE A 485 5.01 13.76 -23.55
N LEU A 486 4.93 13.40 -24.84
CA LEU A 486 4.57 12.04 -25.26
C LEU A 486 5.61 11.00 -24.82
N CYS A 487 6.90 11.31 -24.97
CA CYS A 487 8.01 10.49 -24.45
C CYS A 487 7.93 10.31 -22.93
N SER A 488 7.58 11.36 -22.20
CA SER A 488 7.49 11.33 -20.73
C SER A 488 6.41 10.36 -20.23
N PHE A 489 5.30 10.20 -20.97
CA PHE A 489 4.26 9.24 -20.63
C PHE A 489 4.75 7.79 -20.80
N GLY A 490 5.43 7.49 -21.90
CA GLY A 490 6.07 6.18 -22.12
C GLY A 490 7.15 5.89 -21.08
N TYR A 491 7.96 6.89 -20.73
CA TYR A 491 9.00 6.80 -19.71
C TYR A 491 8.42 6.56 -18.32
N ALA A 492 7.35 7.27 -17.96
CA ALA A 492 6.66 7.08 -16.69
C ALA A 492 6.14 5.64 -16.55
N ALA A 493 5.50 5.12 -17.59
CA ALA A 493 5.05 3.73 -17.63
C ALA A 493 6.24 2.75 -17.53
N SER A 494 7.32 2.98 -18.29
CA SER A 494 8.53 2.15 -18.25
C SER A 494 9.13 2.02 -16.84
N LEU A 495 9.41 3.15 -16.17
CA LEU A 495 10.02 3.14 -14.85
C LEU A 495 9.14 2.55 -13.76
N ILE A 496 7.82 2.76 -13.83
CA ILE A 496 6.89 2.14 -12.87
C ILE A 496 6.90 0.63 -13.03
N PHE A 497 6.85 0.12 -14.26
CA PHE A 497 6.89 -1.32 -14.50
C PHE A 497 8.26 -1.94 -14.17
N LEU A 498 9.36 -1.22 -14.38
CA LEU A 498 10.67 -1.61 -13.84
C LEU A 498 10.64 -1.73 -12.31
N THR A 499 10.06 -0.74 -11.62
CA THR A 499 9.89 -0.79 -10.16
C THR A 499 9.00 -1.95 -9.72
N TYR A 500 7.94 -2.29 -10.46
CA TYR A 500 7.12 -3.48 -10.18
C TYR A 500 7.89 -4.79 -10.36
N VAL A 501 8.73 -4.90 -11.40
CA VAL A 501 9.62 -6.06 -11.59
C VAL A 501 10.56 -6.21 -10.39
N ILE A 502 11.21 -5.12 -9.98
CA ILE A 502 12.08 -5.09 -8.79
C ILE A 502 11.29 -5.47 -7.54
N SER A 503 10.11 -4.88 -7.33
CA SER A 503 9.25 -5.17 -6.18
C SER A 503 8.83 -6.64 -6.13
N PHE A 504 8.55 -7.26 -7.27
CA PHE A 504 8.22 -8.67 -7.36
C PHE A 504 9.41 -9.58 -7.03
N ILE A 505 10.62 -9.26 -7.51
CA ILE A 505 11.84 -10.03 -7.21
C ILE A 505 12.14 -9.95 -5.71
N PHE A 506 12.05 -8.75 -5.12
CA PHE A 506 12.37 -8.48 -3.73
C PHE A 506 11.18 -8.58 -2.77
N ARG A 507 10.04 -9.13 -3.19
CA ARG A 507 8.79 -9.25 -2.40
C ARG A 507 8.92 -9.89 -1.02
N LYS A 508 9.97 -10.71 -0.81
CA LYS A 508 10.25 -11.36 0.49
C LYS A 508 11.07 -10.48 1.47
N GLY A 509 11.65 -9.39 0.99
CA GLY A 509 12.51 -8.48 1.76
C GLY A 509 11.73 -7.34 2.44
N LYS A 510 12.45 -6.43 3.11
CA LYS A 510 11.86 -5.19 3.66
C LYS A 510 11.58 -4.18 2.54
N ARG A 511 10.59 -3.30 2.74
CA ARG A 511 10.30 -2.21 1.81
C ARG A 511 11.39 -1.16 2.02
N ASN A 512 12.35 -1.12 1.10
CA ASN A 512 13.49 -0.21 1.16
C ASN A 512 13.44 0.76 -0.02
N SER A 513 12.33 1.49 -0.16
CA SER A 513 12.12 2.42 -1.27
C SER A 513 13.24 3.47 -1.38
N GLY A 514 13.77 3.95 -0.24
CA GLY A 514 14.89 4.90 -0.23
C GLY A 514 16.20 4.34 -0.78
N ILE A 515 16.51 3.06 -0.57
CA ILE A 515 17.72 2.43 -1.14
C ILE A 515 17.57 2.32 -2.66
N TRP A 516 16.41 1.90 -3.14
CA TRP A 516 16.14 1.81 -4.58
C TRP A 516 16.09 3.17 -5.26
N SER A 517 15.54 4.18 -4.58
CA SER A 517 15.58 5.58 -5.02
C SER A 517 17.02 6.07 -5.16
N PHE A 518 17.88 5.82 -4.16
CA PHE A 518 19.31 6.14 -4.23
C PHE A 518 20.02 5.40 -5.37
N CYS A 519 19.74 4.11 -5.57
CA CYS A 519 20.28 3.36 -6.72
C CYS A 519 19.84 3.97 -8.06
N PHE A 520 18.57 4.36 -8.20
CA PHE A 520 18.07 4.99 -9.42
C PHE A 520 18.74 6.34 -9.67
N PHE A 521 18.92 7.14 -8.62
CA PHE A 521 19.66 8.39 -8.68
C PHE A 521 21.12 8.18 -9.15
N MET A 522 21.84 7.23 -8.54
CA MET A 522 23.23 6.94 -8.92
C MET A 522 23.36 6.42 -10.35
N ILE A 523 22.47 5.50 -10.77
CA ILE A 523 22.47 4.98 -12.15
C ILE A 523 22.19 6.10 -13.15
N CYS A 524 21.20 6.95 -12.87
CA CYS A 524 20.86 8.08 -13.73
C CYS A 524 22.00 9.09 -13.80
N SER A 525 22.58 9.49 -12.65
CA SER A 525 23.69 10.43 -12.57
C SER A 525 24.95 9.94 -13.29
N ILE A 526 25.34 8.67 -13.11
CA ILE A 526 26.47 8.08 -13.84
C ILE A 526 26.19 8.05 -15.33
N SER A 527 24.97 7.71 -15.75
CA SER A 527 24.60 7.69 -17.17
C SER A 527 24.67 9.09 -17.78
N VAL A 528 24.17 10.11 -17.08
CA VAL A 528 24.29 11.52 -17.49
C VAL A 528 25.75 11.95 -17.56
N PHE A 529 26.57 11.58 -16.58
CA PHE A 529 28.00 11.87 -16.61
C PHE A 529 28.69 11.27 -17.84
N ILE A 530 28.40 10.01 -18.18
CA ILE A 530 28.92 9.38 -19.41
C ILE A 530 28.44 10.15 -20.65
N LEU A 531 27.16 10.50 -20.71
CA LEU A 531 26.58 11.26 -21.82
C LEU A 531 27.20 12.66 -22.01
N PHE A 532 27.67 13.30 -20.94
CA PHE A 532 28.33 14.62 -21.01
C PHE A 532 29.85 14.54 -21.28
N PHE A 533 30.54 13.52 -20.77
CA PHE A 533 32.00 13.41 -20.87
C PHE A 533 32.49 12.67 -22.12
N GLU A 534 31.66 11.80 -22.71
CA GLU A 534 32.04 11.06 -23.90
C GLU A 534 31.66 11.79 -25.19
N SER A 535 32.68 12.25 -25.93
CA SER A 535 32.59 12.70 -27.34
C SER A 535 32.33 11.52 -28.33
N PHE A 536 31.79 10.39 -27.87
CA PHE A 536 31.52 9.26 -28.76
C PHE A 536 30.20 9.46 -29.50
N GLY A 537 30.24 9.26 -30.82
CA GLY A 537 29.14 9.55 -31.75
C GLY A 537 27.82 8.84 -31.44
N HIS A 538 26.79 9.16 -32.24
CA HIS A 538 25.38 8.81 -32.07
C HIS A 538 25.11 7.39 -31.53
N VAL A 539 25.93 6.39 -31.88
CA VAL A 539 25.82 5.00 -31.40
C VAL A 539 25.82 4.87 -29.87
N THR A 540 26.70 5.57 -29.16
CA THR A 540 26.80 5.46 -27.68
C THR A 540 25.55 6.03 -27.02
N LEU A 541 25.05 7.16 -27.53
CA LEU A 541 23.83 7.81 -27.07
C LEU A 541 22.60 6.90 -27.26
N TYR A 542 22.47 6.24 -28.43
CA TYR A 542 21.43 5.22 -28.65
C TYR A 542 21.55 4.02 -27.69
N CYS A 543 22.78 3.53 -27.47
CA CYS A 543 23.03 2.40 -26.56
C CYS A 543 22.59 2.72 -25.12
N ILE A 544 22.98 3.87 -24.57
CA ILE A 544 22.63 4.27 -23.20
C ILE A 544 21.12 4.48 -23.09
N THR A 545 20.51 5.16 -24.07
CA THR A 545 19.06 5.42 -24.10
C THR A 545 18.25 4.12 -24.10
N PHE A 546 18.70 3.10 -24.83
CA PHE A 546 18.04 1.80 -24.93
C PHE A 546 18.34 0.85 -23.76
N LEU A 547 19.57 0.85 -23.21
CA LEU A 547 19.96 -0.10 -22.16
C LEU A 547 19.67 0.38 -20.74
N VAL A 548 19.58 1.69 -20.51
CA VAL A 548 19.40 2.28 -19.19
C VAL A 548 18.04 3.00 -19.10
N PRO A 549 16.96 2.31 -18.68
CA PRO A 549 15.62 2.87 -18.57
C PRO A 549 15.55 4.14 -17.71
N GLN A 550 16.44 4.31 -16.72
CA GLN A 550 16.49 5.49 -15.87
C GLN A 550 16.97 6.73 -16.62
N ALA A 551 17.83 6.57 -17.62
CA ALA A 551 18.39 7.67 -18.40
C ALA A 551 17.64 7.91 -19.73
N THR A 552 16.68 7.05 -20.09
CA THR A 552 16.02 7.07 -21.41
C THR A 552 15.38 8.41 -21.74
N LEU A 553 14.68 9.07 -20.81
CA LEU A 553 14.06 10.37 -21.10
C LEU A 553 15.12 11.43 -21.43
N ILE A 554 16.20 11.48 -20.65
CA ILE A 554 17.34 12.40 -20.87
C ILE A 554 18.01 12.09 -22.21
N GLY A 555 18.24 10.81 -22.51
CA GLY A 555 18.79 10.38 -23.80
C GLY A 555 17.89 10.73 -24.98
N CYS A 556 16.56 10.61 -24.84
CA CYS A 556 15.60 11.03 -25.87
C CYS A 556 15.63 12.56 -26.07
N MET A 557 15.80 13.35 -25.01
CA MET A 557 15.97 14.81 -25.13
C MET A 557 17.21 15.15 -25.96
N LEU A 558 18.34 14.53 -25.63
CA LEU A 558 19.63 14.78 -26.30
C LEU A 558 19.61 14.31 -27.77
N LEU A 559 19.08 13.11 -28.05
CA LEU A 559 18.92 12.60 -29.41
C LEU A 559 18.02 13.49 -30.27
N TYR A 560 16.88 13.92 -29.72
CA TYR A 560 15.99 14.84 -30.42
C TYR A 560 16.70 16.15 -30.76
N TYR A 561 17.51 16.66 -29.83
CA TYR A 561 18.26 17.90 -30.03
C TYR A 561 19.32 17.75 -31.14
N GLU A 562 20.08 16.66 -31.15
CA GLU A 562 21.03 16.36 -32.24
C GLU A 562 20.34 16.27 -33.60
N VAL A 563 19.20 15.55 -33.67
CA VAL A 563 18.42 15.42 -34.92
C VAL A 563 17.83 16.76 -35.35
N ALA A 564 17.38 17.60 -34.42
CA ALA A 564 16.85 18.93 -34.72
C ALA A 564 17.92 19.87 -35.26
N ILE A 565 19.14 19.86 -34.71
CA ILE A 565 20.28 20.61 -35.26
C ILE A 565 20.62 20.09 -36.65
N PHE A 566 20.70 18.78 -36.83
CA PHE A 566 21.03 18.18 -38.11
C PHE A 566 20.02 18.56 -39.19
N TYR A 567 18.72 18.50 -38.88
CA TYR A 567 17.64 18.96 -39.77
C TYR A 567 17.78 20.44 -40.15
N PHE A 568 18.09 21.30 -39.17
CA PHE A 568 18.30 22.73 -39.43
C PHE A 568 19.50 22.99 -40.34
N LEU A 569 20.55 22.16 -40.28
CA LEU A 569 21.77 22.30 -41.08
C LEU A 569 21.66 21.69 -42.48
N THR A 570 20.84 20.65 -42.68
CA THR A 570 20.84 19.84 -43.92
C THR A 570 19.55 19.86 -44.73
N GLU A 571 18.43 20.37 -44.18
CA GLU A 571 17.10 20.37 -44.83
C GLU A 571 16.63 19.00 -45.37
N GLU A 572 17.14 17.87 -44.84
CA GLU A 572 16.75 16.53 -45.28
C GLU A 572 15.49 15.97 -44.56
N GLU A 573 14.57 15.35 -45.31
CA GLU A 573 13.35 14.71 -44.77
C GLU A 573 13.61 13.49 -43.85
N LEU A 574 14.83 12.92 -43.88
CA LEU A 574 15.21 11.70 -43.13
C LEU A 574 15.09 11.89 -41.60
N ALA A 575 15.20 13.13 -41.11
CA ALA A 575 15.08 13.48 -39.69
C ALA A 575 13.70 13.14 -39.09
N SER A 576 12.63 13.08 -39.91
CA SER A 576 11.27 12.82 -39.43
C SER A 576 11.06 11.38 -38.94
N VAL A 577 11.74 10.41 -39.57
CA VAL A 577 11.64 8.98 -39.22
C VAL A 577 12.43 8.68 -37.95
N GLU A 578 13.61 9.28 -37.80
CA GLU A 578 14.44 9.13 -36.59
C GLU A 578 13.77 9.75 -35.36
N ALA A 579 13.15 10.93 -35.51
CA ALA A 579 12.37 11.55 -34.44
C ALA A 579 11.22 10.66 -33.95
N PHE A 580 10.52 9.97 -34.87
CA PHE A 580 9.46 9.04 -34.50
C PHE A 580 10.00 7.78 -33.78
N LEU A 581 11.16 7.28 -34.20
CA LEU A 581 11.80 6.11 -33.58
C LEU A 581 12.20 6.39 -32.12
N ILE A 582 12.71 7.60 -31.83
CA ILE A 582 13.07 8.04 -30.48
C ILE A 582 11.86 7.98 -29.54
N VAL A 583 10.69 8.42 -29.99
CA VAL A 583 9.45 8.40 -29.21
C VAL A 583 9.03 6.98 -28.83
N LEU A 584 9.34 5.98 -29.67
CA LEU A 584 8.92 4.59 -29.45
C LEU A 584 9.76 3.87 -28.38
N ILE A 585 10.99 4.33 -28.10
CA ILE A 585 11.92 3.66 -27.16
C ILE A 585 11.32 3.48 -25.76
N PRO A 586 10.78 4.52 -25.09
CA PRO A 586 10.19 4.36 -23.75
C PRO A 586 8.98 3.40 -23.74
N PHE A 587 8.18 3.39 -24.79
CA PHE A 587 7.04 2.47 -24.91
C PHE A 587 7.49 1.02 -25.10
N LEU A 588 8.58 0.81 -25.85
CA LEU A 588 9.18 -0.50 -26.01
C LEU A 588 9.70 -1.04 -24.67
N HIS A 589 10.37 -0.21 -23.84
CA HIS A 589 10.75 -0.59 -22.49
C HIS A 589 9.55 -0.99 -21.63
N PHE A 590 8.46 -0.22 -21.68
CA PHE A 590 7.23 -0.56 -20.99
C PHE A 590 6.72 -1.95 -21.39
N ILE A 591 6.68 -2.27 -22.69
CA ILE A 591 6.26 -3.59 -23.19
C ILE A 591 7.20 -4.69 -22.67
N ILE A 592 8.52 -4.45 -22.68
CA ILE A 592 9.52 -5.40 -22.18
C ILE A 592 9.32 -5.67 -20.68
N PHE A 593 9.17 -4.64 -19.85
CA PHE A 593 8.98 -4.82 -18.41
C PHE A 593 7.63 -5.43 -18.06
N LEU A 594 6.57 -5.10 -18.81
CA LEU A 594 5.29 -5.78 -18.70
C LEU A 594 5.45 -7.28 -18.98
N PHE A 595 6.17 -7.65 -20.05
CA PHE A 595 6.43 -9.04 -20.41
C PHE A 595 7.28 -9.77 -19.35
N ILE A 596 8.34 -9.14 -18.84
CA ILE A 596 9.18 -9.69 -17.76
C ILE A 596 8.35 -9.90 -16.49
N LEU A 597 7.55 -8.91 -16.09
CA LEU A 597 6.68 -9.01 -14.92
C LEU A 597 5.70 -10.18 -15.06
N ARG A 598 5.16 -10.43 -16.25
CA ARG A 598 4.31 -11.59 -16.54
C ARG A 598 5.07 -12.91 -16.53
N CYS A 599 6.27 -12.97 -17.11
CA CYS A 599 7.13 -14.15 -17.03
C CYS A 599 7.47 -14.51 -15.58
N LEU A 600 7.75 -13.51 -14.75
CA LEU A 600 8.02 -13.69 -13.32
C LEU A 600 6.78 -14.17 -12.56
N GLN A 601 5.59 -13.65 -12.86
CA GLN A 601 4.34 -14.16 -12.29
C GLN A 601 4.05 -15.58 -12.72
N TRP A 602 4.32 -15.93 -13.97
CA TRP A 602 4.09 -17.28 -14.45
C TRP A 602 5.07 -18.28 -13.80
N LYS A 603 6.35 -17.91 -13.68
CA LYS A 603 7.40 -18.78 -13.13
C LYS A 603 7.37 -18.88 -11.61
N PHE A 604 7.05 -17.79 -10.91
CA PHE A 604 7.18 -17.69 -9.45
C PHE A 604 5.90 -17.18 -8.74
N GLY A 605 4.83 -16.84 -9.46
CA GLY A 605 3.57 -16.41 -8.88
C GLY A 605 2.80 -17.56 -8.23
N LYS A 606 1.87 -17.21 -7.33
CA LYS A 606 0.89 -18.16 -6.81
C LYS A 606 -0.15 -18.46 -7.90
N LYS A 607 -0.69 -19.69 -7.90
CA LYS A 607 -1.69 -20.09 -8.90
C LYS A 607 -2.97 -19.28 -8.67
N SER A 608 -3.42 -18.52 -9.68
CA SER A 608 -4.75 -17.91 -9.64
C SER A 608 -5.80 -18.99 -9.95
N MET A 609 -6.94 -18.93 -9.27
CA MET A 609 -8.03 -19.90 -9.48
C MET A 609 -8.79 -19.66 -10.79
N LYS A 610 -8.68 -18.48 -11.40
CA LYS A 610 -9.34 -18.13 -12.67
C LYS A 610 -8.32 -17.89 -13.78
N LYS A 611 -8.67 -18.30 -15.01
CA LYS A 611 -7.90 -17.96 -16.22
C LYS A 611 -8.06 -16.47 -16.53
N ASP A 612 -6.94 -15.80 -16.76
CA ASP A 612 -6.91 -14.37 -17.08
C ASP A 612 -7.51 -14.13 -18.48
N PRO A 613 -8.42 -13.14 -18.65
CA PRO A 613 -9.10 -12.91 -19.93
C PRO A 613 -8.18 -12.40 -21.05
N PHE A 614 -7.15 -11.60 -20.71
CA PHE A 614 -6.26 -10.99 -21.72
C PHE A 614 -5.04 -11.84 -22.05
N PHE A 615 -4.58 -12.64 -21.09
CA PHE A 615 -3.35 -13.42 -21.24
C PHE A 615 -3.66 -14.88 -20.95
N ARG A 616 -4.07 -15.62 -21.99
CA ARG A 616 -4.46 -17.05 -21.96
C ARG A 616 -3.28 -18.00 -21.71
N ILE A 617 -2.34 -17.64 -20.85
CA ILE A 617 -1.30 -18.57 -20.42
C ILE A 617 -1.95 -19.50 -19.40
N SER A 618 -2.22 -20.74 -19.80
CA SER A 618 -2.80 -21.73 -18.90
C SER A 618 -1.85 -21.97 -17.72
N PRO A 619 -2.33 -21.93 -16.46
CA PRO A 619 -1.49 -22.29 -15.34
C PRO A 619 -0.98 -23.73 -15.55
N ARG A 620 0.34 -23.93 -15.44
CA ARG A 620 0.96 -25.26 -15.59
C ARG A 620 0.24 -26.24 -14.66
N ASN A 621 -0.28 -27.34 -15.22
CA ASN A 621 -0.74 -28.45 -14.39
C ASN A 621 0.48 -28.96 -13.61
N PRO A 622 0.40 -29.02 -12.27
CA PRO A 622 1.52 -29.55 -11.51
C PRO A 622 1.75 -30.97 -11.97
N ASP A 623 3.00 -31.31 -12.25
CA ASP A 623 3.43 -32.70 -12.33
C ASP A 623 2.98 -33.37 -11.02
N VAL A 624 2.02 -34.28 -11.13
CA VAL A 624 1.45 -35.00 -9.98
C VAL A 624 2.54 -35.93 -9.49
N CYS A 625 3.27 -35.49 -8.47
CA CYS A 625 4.29 -36.32 -7.84
C CYS A 625 3.57 -37.31 -6.92
N GLN A 626 3.76 -38.60 -7.16
CA GLN A 626 3.25 -39.63 -6.27
C GLN A 626 3.89 -39.51 -4.89
N ASN A 627 3.13 -39.84 -3.86
CA ASN A 627 3.65 -39.81 -2.51
C ASN A 627 4.68 -40.94 -2.33
N PRO A 628 5.93 -40.64 -1.91
CA PRO A 628 6.97 -41.66 -1.76
C PRO A 628 6.75 -42.58 -0.55
N GLU A 629 5.92 -42.18 0.42
CA GLU A 629 5.59 -43.02 1.58
C GLU A 629 4.34 -43.85 1.28
N ALA A 630 4.46 -45.17 1.37
CA ALA A 630 3.30 -46.06 1.36
C ALA A 630 2.50 -45.89 2.67
N PRO A 631 1.17 -45.94 2.61
CA PRO A 631 0.34 -45.95 3.81
C PRO A 631 0.52 -47.29 4.54
N GLU A 632 1.18 -47.28 5.70
CA GLU A 632 1.37 -48.45 6.57
C GLU A 632 0.73 -48.20 7.93
N GLY A 633 -0.03 -49.18 8.44
CA GLY A 633 -0.61 -49.15 9.79
C GLY A 633 -1.77 -48.15 9.97
N GLU A 634 -2.63 -47.99 8.97
CA GLU A 634 -3.80 -47.11 9.05
C GLU A 634 -5.07 -47.86 9.43
N ASP A 635 -5.94 -47.19 10.18
CA ASP A 635 -7.24 -47.71 10.58
C ASP A 635 -8.18 -47.90 9.39
N GLU A 636 -9.17 -48.80 9.53
CA GLU A 636 -10.09 -49.18 8.44
C GLU A 636 -10.88 -47.98 7.89
N ASP A 637 -11.31 -47.07 8.76
CA ASP A 637 -12.02 -45.85 8.40
C ASP A 637 -11.16 -44.89 7.55
N VAL A 638 -9.89 -44.73 7.90
CA VAL A 638 -8.91 -43.92 7.14
C VAL A 638 -8.63 -44.54 5.78
N GLN A 639 -8.52 -45.87 5.71
CA GLN A 639 -8.35 -46.59 4.44
C GLN A 639 -9.57 -46.43 3.54
N MET A 640 -10.78 -46.56 4.08
CA MET A 640 -12.03 -46.33 3.36
C MET A 640 -12.12 -44.92 2.79
N GLU A 641 -11.79 -43.89 3.58
CA GLU A 641 -11.80 -42.51 3.11
C GLU A 641 -10.74 -42.26 2.02
N ARG A 642 -9.55 -42.88 2.11
CA ARG A 642 -8.58 -42.83 1.00
C ARG A 642 -9.14 -43.48 -0.25
N MET A 643 -9.69 -44.70 -0.16
CA MET A 643 -10.27 -45.39 -1.32
C MET A 643 -11.36 -44.54 -1.96
N ARG A 644 -12.25 -43.96 -1.15
CA ARG A 644 -13.28 -43.01 -1.58
C ARG A 644 -12.70 -41.82 -2.35
N THR A 645 -11.56 -41.25 -1.91
CA THR A 645 -10.90 -40.18 -2.66
C THR A 645 -10.31 -40.63 -3.99
N ALA A 646 -9.75 -41.84 -4.06
CA ALA A 646 -9.19 -42.41 -5.28
C ALA A 646 -10.29 -42.71 -6.30
N ASP A 647 -11.42 -43.26 -5.82
CA ASP A 647 -12.60 -43.52 -6.64
C ASP A 647 -13.21 -42.21 -7.16
N ALA A 648 -13.30 -41.18 -6.31
CA ALA A 648 -13.79 -39.85 -6.71
C ALA A 648 -12.92 -39.20 -7.80
N LEU A 649 -11.60 -39.41 -7.78
CA LEU A 649 -10.68 -38.93 -8.82
C LEU A 649 -10.86 -39.65 -10.16
N ASN A 650 -11.11 -40.96 -10.12
CA ASN A 650 -11.20 -41.82 -11.31
C ASN A 650 -12.61 -41.86 -11.91
N SER A 651 -13.64 -41.55 -11.12
CA SER A 651 -15.03 -41.54 -11.58
C SER A 651 -15.26 -40.53 -12.71
N THR A 652 -16.10 -40.86 -13.69
CA THR A 652 -16.52 -39.95 -14.76
C THR A 652 -17.87 -39.28 -14.47
N ASN A 653 -18.72 -39.87 -13.60
CA ASN A 653 -20.04 -39.35 -13.24
C ASN A 653 -19.97 -37.95 -12.60
N PHE A 654 -20.73 -36.99 -13.14
CA PHE A 654 -20.58 -35.57 -12.78
C PHE A 654 -21.46 -35.10 -11.62
N GLU A 655 -22.56 -35.79 -11.30
CA GLU A 655 -23.57 -35.35 -10.32
C GLU A 655 -23.23 -35.71 -8.86
N GLU A 656 -22.61 -36.87 -8.60
CA GLU A 656 -22.22 -37.29 -7.23
C GLU A 656 -20.80 -36.86 -6.82
N LYS A 657 -20.10 -36.08 -7.65
CA LYS A 657 -18.70 -35.76 -7.40
C LYS A 657 -18.55 -34.81 -6.21
N PRO A 658 -17.68 -35.15 -5.23
CA PRO A 658 -17.33 -34.23 -4.15
C PRO A 658 -16.75 -32.92 -4.69
N VAL A 659 -17.03 -31.82 -3.99
CA VAL A 659 -16.63 -30.47 -4.37
C VAL A 659 -15.14 -30.24 -4.12
N ILE A 660 -14.62 -30.81 -3.02
CA ILE A 660 -13.21 -30.82 -2.65
C ILE A 660 -12.70 -32.25 -2.70
N ILE A 661 -11.61 -32.49 -3.42
CA ILE A 661 -10.88 -33.75 -3.41
C ILE A 661 -9.42 -33.48 -3.07
N ALA A 662 -9.00 -33.93 -1.90
CA ALA A 662 -7.62 -33.93 -1.46
C ALA A 662 -7.11 -35.38 -1.48
N SER A 663 -6.12 -35.68 -2.32
CA SER A 663 -5.60 -37.04 -2.46
C SER A 663 -4.10 -37.09 -2.20
N CYS A 664 -3.72 -37.93 -1.25
CA CYS A 664 -2.35 -38.26 -0.87
C CYS A 664 -1.47 -37.03 -0.61
N LEU A 665 -2.02 -35.99 0.03
CA LEU A 665 -1.32 -34.71 0.21
C LEU A 665 -0.15 -34.83 1.17
N ARG A 666 1.04 -34.49 0.67
CA ARG A 666 2.28 -34.41 1.47
C ARG A 666 2.92 -33.05 1.34
N LYS A 667 3.36 -32.48 2.46
CA LYS A 667 4.10 -31.22 2.48
C LYS A 667 5.36 -31.32 3.33
N GLU A 668 6.49 -31.06 2.70
CA GLU A 668 7.78 -30.92 3.36
C GLU A 668 8.21 -29.44 3.37
N TYR A 669 8.62 -28.95 4.53
CA TYR A 669 9.30 -27.67 4.66
C TYR A 669 10.79 -27.91 4.90
N ALA A 670 11.62 -27.27 4.08
CA ALA A 670 13.06 -27.21 4.32
C ALA A 670 13.33 -26.20 5.44
N GLU A 671 13.98 -26.65 6.51
CA GLU A 671 14.36 -25.77 7.61
C GLU A 671 15.46 -24.79 7.14
N LYS A 672 15.29 -23.49 7.40
CA LYS A 672 16.31 -22.48 7.10
C LYS A 672 17.46 -22.60 8.11
N ARG A 673 18.67 -22.89 7.62
CA ARG A 673 19.91 -23.03 8.40
C ARG A 673 20.33 -21.72 9.09
N LYS A 674 20.99 -21.85 10.25
CA LYS A 674 21.92 -20.84 10.80
C LYS A 674 23.40 -21.10 10.44
N CYS A 675 23.78 -22.29 9.94
CA CYS A 675 25.19 -22.65 9.67
C CYS A 675 25.38 -23.59 8.46
N CYS A 676 26.49 -23.46 7.72
CA CYS A 676 26.70 -23.98 6.36
C CYS A 676 27.03 -25.49 6.21
N LEU A 677 27.26 -26.25 7.29
CA LEU A 677 27.88 -27.59 7.21
C LEU A 677 26.99 -28.82 7.59
N SER A 678 25.77 -28.67 8.09
CA SER A 678 24.94 -29.83 8.52
C SER A 678 23.79 -30.20 7.56
N LYS A 679 23.57 -31.48 7.24
CA LYS A 679 22.53 -31.98 6.31
C LYS A 679 21.18 -31.29 6.57
N ARG A 680 20.48 -30.84 5.50
CA ARG A 680 19.17 -30.18 5.60
C ARG A 680 18.15 -31.13 6.25
N LYS A 681 17.81 -30.89 7.51
CA LYS A 681 16.68 -31.57 8.15
C LYS A 681 15.39 -31.04 7.53
N LYS A 682 14.56 -31.93 7.01
CA LYS A 682 13.25 -31.56 6.45
C LYS A 682 12.19 -31.81 7.52
N LYS A 683 11.32 -30.85 7.75
CA LYS A 683 10.15 -31.03 8.62
C LYS A 683 8.95 -31.36 7.75
N ILE A 684 8.43 -32.57 7.92
CA ILE A 684 7.21 -33.01 7.26
C ILE A 684 6.03 -32.43 8.04
N ALA A 685 5.19 -31.64 7.39
CA ALA A 685 4.03 -31.00 7.99
C ALA A 685 2.73 -31.79 7.78
N THR A 686 2.61 -32.50 6.66
CA THR A 686 1.50 -33.41 6.38
C THR A 686 2.04 -34.65 5.70
N ARG A 687 1.52 -35.82 6.09
CA ARG A 687 1.87 -37.14 5.54
C ARG A 687 0.61 -37.77 4.97
N ASN A 688 0.58 -37.96 3.67
CA ASN A 688 -0.45 -38.73 2.96
C ASN A 688 -1.92 -38.38 3.27
N VAL A 689 -2.25 -37.10 3.50
CA VAL A 689 -3.60 -36.70 3.89
C VAL A 689 -4.56 -36.84 2.70
N SER A 690 -5.61 -37.65 2.86
CA SER A 690 -6.62 -37.90 1.82
C SER A 690 -8.03 -37.77 2.42
N PHE A 691 -8.88 -36.93 1.81
CA PHE A 691 -10.29 -36.80 2.15
C PHE A 691 -11.07 -36.12 1.02
N CYS A 692 -12.37 -36.35 0.96
CA CYS A 692 -13.27 -35.69 0.02
C CYS A 692 -14.47 -35.05 0.74
N VAL A 693 -14.99 -33.95 0.19
CA VAL A 693 -16.11 -33.21 0.80
C VAL A 693 -17.23 -33.05 -0.21
N ARG A 694 -18.44 -33.51 0.15
CA ARG A 694 -19.65 -33.40 -0.67
C ARG A 694 -20.28 -32.00 -0.56
N LYS A 695 -21.15 -31.67 -1.51
CA LYS A 695 -21.94 -30.42 -1.45
C LYS A 695 -22.89 -30.50 -0.24
N GLY A 696 -22.93 -29.44 0.57
CA GLY A 696 -23.74 -29.39 1.80
C GLY A 696 -23.11 -30.06 3.03
N GLU A 697 -21.91 -30.65 2.90
CA GLU A 697 -21.22 -31.28 4.01
C GLU A 697 -20.34 -30.27 4.77
N VAL A 698 -20.44 -30.26 6.11
CA VAL A 698 -19.56 -29.49 6.99
C VAL A 698 -18.46 -30.41 7.53
N LEU A 699 -17.26 -30.31 6.96
CA LEU A 699 -16.09 -31.10 7.42
C LEU A 699 -15.24 -30.33 8.43
N GLY A 700 -15.08 -30.87 9.64
CA GLY A 700 -14.20 -30.34 10.69
C GLY A 700 -12.82 -31.01 10.72
N LEU A 701 -11.75 -30.28 10.40
CA LEU A 701 -10.37 -30.77 10.57
C LEU A 701 -9.89 -30.59 12.02
N LEU A 702 -9.94 -31.67 12.81
CA LEU A 702 -9.57 -31.68 14.22
C LEU A 702 -8.12 -32.18 14.44
N GLY A 703 -7.47 -31.68 15.49
CA GLY A 703 -6.10 -32.06 15.82
C GLY A 703 -5.38 -31.03 16.68
N HIS A 704 -4.31 -31.44 17.38
CA HIS A 704 -3.51 -30.54 18.20
C HIS A 704 -2.73 -29.51 17.36
N ASN A 705 -2.21 -28.45 18.00
CA ASN A 705 -1.39 -27.47 17.30
C ASN A 705 -0.13 -28.14 16.73
N GLY A 706 0.13 -27.92 15.44
CA GLY A 706 1.23 -28.56 14.71
C GLY A 706 0.91 -29.88 14.02
N ALA A 707 -0.33 -30.39 14.10
CA ALA A 707 -0.75 -31.61 13.39
C ALA A 707 -0.80 -31.47 11.86
N GLY A 708 -0.80 -30.24 11.33
CA GLY A 708 -0.81 -29.98 9.88
C GLY A 708 -2.10 -29.36 9.33
N LYS A 709 -3.14 -29.14 10.17
CA LYS A 709 -4.44 -28.56 9.79
C LYS A 709 -4.35 -27.34 8.85
N SER A 710 -3.73 -26.25 9.30
CA SER A 710 -3.58 -25.04 8.49
C SER A 710 -2.66 -25.25 7.27
N THR A 711 -1.75 -26.23 7.30
CA THR A 711 -0.95 -26.58 6.11
C THR A 711 -1.81 -27.27 5.07
N SER A 712 -2.71 -28.18 5.46
CA SER A 712 -3.68 -28.82 4.57
C SER A 712 -4.62 -27.79 3.94
N ILE A 713 -5.18 -26.87 4.74
CA ILE A 713 -6.03 -25.79 4.23
C ILE A 713 -5.28 -24.90 3.22
N ARG A 714 -4.03 -24.53 3.50
CA ARG A 714 -3.19 -23.74 2.57
C ARG A 714 -2.83 -24.48 1.27
N MET A 715 -2.78 -25.81 1.30
CA MET A 715 -2.63 -26.60 0.07
C MET A 715 -3.92 -26.61 -0.74
N ILE A 716 -5.08 -26.70 -0.06
CA ILE A 716 -6.40 -26.69 -0.71
C ILE A 716 -6.66 -25.32 -1.36
N THR A 717 -6.36 -24.22 -0.68
CA THR A 717 -6.49 -22.86 -1.24
C THR A 717 -5.43 -22.53 -2.31
N ALA A 718 -4.55 -23.47 -2.65
CA ALA A 718 -3.40 -23.28 -3.55
C ALA A 718 -2.41 -22.17 -3.13
N ASP A 719 -2.47 -21.70 -1.88
CA ASP A 719 -1.51 -20.75 -1.31
C ASP A 719 -0.11 -21.38 -1.19
N THR A 720 -0.06 -22.68 -0.89
CA THR A 720 1.15 -23.48 -0.77
C THR A 720 1.09 -24.70 -1.69
N LYS A 721 2.05 -24.85 -2.61
CA LYS A 721 2.12 -26.04 -3.49
C LYS A 721 2.38 -27.31 -2.65
N PRO A 722 1.63 -28.41 -2.85
CA PRO A 722 1.94 -29.71 -2.24
C PRO A 722 3.30 -30.23 -2.73
N SER A 723 3.99 -31.00 -1.89
CA SER A 723 5.25 -31.68 -2.25
C SER A 723 4.97 -33.00 -2.98
N ALA A 724 3.88 -33.68 -2.64
CA ALA A 724 3.31 -34.81 -3.37
C ALA A 724 1.79 -34.84 -3.18
N GLY A 725 1.08 -35.56 -4.05
CA GLY A 725 -0.39 -35.62 -4.09
C GLY A 725 -1.03 -34.50 -4.91
N GLN A 726 -2.36 -34.48 -4.92
CA GLN A 726 -3.15 -33.54 -5.73
C GLN A 726 -4.40 -33.03 -5.01
N VAL A 727 -4.79 -31.80 -5.34
CA VAL A 727 -6.04 -31.18 -4.90
C VAL A 727 -6.87 -30.83 -6.14
N LEU A 728 -8.13 -31.23 -6.14
CA LEU A 728 -9.12 -30.81 -7.12
C LEU A 728 -10.27 -30.05 -6.41
N LEU A 729 -10.59 -28.87 -6.93
CA LEU A 729 -11.74 -28.07 -6.50
C LEU A 729 -12.67 -27.92 -7.71
N LYS A 730 -13.90 -28.42 -7.60
CA LYS A 730 -14.88 -28.39 -8.69
C LYS A 730 -15.86 -27.23 -8.51
N GLY A 731 -16.19 -26.55 -9.62
CA GLY A 731 -17.22 -25.50 -9.63
C GLY A 731 -18.64 -26.05 -9.76
N SER A 732 -19.61 -25.23 -9.32
CA SER A 732 -21.04 -25.59 -9.25
C SER A 732 -21.65 -26.06 -10.58
N ASN A 733 -21.12 -25.68 -11.75
CA ASN A 733 -21.83 -25.84 -13.04
C ASN A 733 -21.00 -26.51 -14.17
N GLY A 734 -20.07 -27.42 -13.86
CA GLY A 734 -19.33 -28.15 -14.91
C GLY A 734 -18.28 -27.34 -15.68
N GLU A 735 -18.14 -26.04 -15.42
CA GLU A 735 -16.96 -25.27 -15.81
C GLU A 735 -15.74 -25.67 -14.97
N ALA A 736 -14.58 -25.77 -15.62
CA ALA A 736 -13.30 -26.12 -14.98
C ALA A 736 -12.77 -25.06 -13.98
N SER A 737 -13.46 -23.92 -13.83
CA SER A 737 -13.15 -22.93 -12.80
C SER A 737 -14.14 -23.06 -11.65
N PRO A 738 -13.67 -23.27 -10.40
CA PRO A 738 -14.54 -23.18 -9.25
C PRO A 738 -15.21 -21.80 -9.22
N GLY A 739 -16.46 -21.78 -8.76
CA GLY A 739 -17.06 -20.55 -8.26
C GLY A 739 -16.15 -19.91 -7.21
N PHE A 740 -16.51 -18.71 -6.77
CA PHE A 740 -15.72 -18.01 -5.76
C PHE A 740 -15.53 -18.88 -4.48
N LEU A 741 -14.28 -19.02 -4.01
CA LEU A 741 -13.92 -19.73 -2.78
C LEU A 741 -13.86 -18.75 -1.60
N GLY A 742 -14.72 -18.94 -0.60
CA GLY A 742 -14.64 -18.20 0.66
C GLY A 742 -13.46 -18.71 1.48
N TYR A 743 -12.57 -17.82 1.93
CA TYR A 743 -11.45 -18.19 2.79
C TYR A 743 -11.25 -17.20 3.93
N CYS A 744 -11.32 -17.70 5.16
CA CYS A 744 -10.95 -16.98 6.37
C CYS A 744 -9.58 -17.52 6.87
N PRO A 745 -8.47 -16.78 6.67
CA PRO A 745 -7.14 -17.21 7.12
C PRO A 745 -6.98 -17.17 8.64
N GLN A 746 -6.01 -17.90 9.20
CA GLN A 746 -5.69 -17.85 10.64
C GLN A 746 -5.28 -16.44 11.12
N GLU A 747 -4.50 -15.72 10.31
CA GLU A 747 -4.09 -14.34 10.59
C GLU A 747 -5.13 -13.35 10.04
N ASN A 748 -5.33 -12.22 10.71
CA ASN A 748 -6.23 -11.17 10.22
C ASN A 748 -5.55 -10.40 9.07
N VAL A 749 -5.77 -10.86 7.84
CA VAL A 749 -5.23 -10.29 6.62
C VAL A 749 -6.11 -9.12 6.16
N LEU A 750 -5.77 -7.90 6.58
CA LEU A 750 -6.55 -6.69 6.31
C LEU A 750 -5.63 -5.49 6.05
N TRP A 751 -6.08 -4.51 5.28
CA TRP A 751 -5.37 -3.24 5.12
C TRP A 751 -5.60 -2.34 6.36
N PRO A 752 -4.56 -1.88 7.05
CA PRO A 752 -4.73 -1.12 8.30
C PRO A 752 -5.32 0.28 8.11
N SER A 753 -5.11 0.87 6.93
CA SER A 753 -5.56 2.21 6.52
C SER A 753 -7.05 2.26 6.15
N LEU A 754 -7.58 1.19 5.58
CA LEU A 754 -8.96 1.15 5.07
C LEU A 754 -9.97 0.96 6.20
N THR A 755 -11.18 1.44 5.98
CA THR A 755 -12.34 1.24 6.86
C THR A 755 -12.99 -0.13 6.64
N VAL A 756 -13.80 -0.58 7.60
CA VAL A 756 -14.56 -1.84 7.50
C VAL A 756 -15.46 -1.84 6.26
N LYS A 757 -16.18 -0.74 6.02
CA LYS A 757 -17.03 -0.59 4.84
C LYS A 757 -16.24 -0.68 3.53
N GLU A 758 -15.08 -0.02 3.45
CA GLU A 758 -14.22 -0.10 2.26
C GLU A 758 -13.74 -1.52 2.00
N HIS A 759 -13.36 -2.30 3.03
CA HIS A 759 -12.98 -3.70 2.85
C HIS A 759 -14.13 -4.53 2.24
N LEU A 760 -15.33 -4.36 2.77
CA LEU A 760 -16.51 -5.08 2.28
C LEU A 760 -16.83 -4.68 0.83
N GLU A 761 -16.76 -3.39 0.48
CA GLU A 761 -16.93 -2.91 -0.90
C GLU A 761 -15.87 -3.49 -1.86
N VAL A 762 -14.60 -3.54 -1.42
CA VAL A 762 -13.49 -4.10 -2.21
C VAL A 762 -13.76 -5.56 -2.53
N PHE A 763 -14.02 -6.38 -1.50
CA PHE A 763 -14.22 -7.80 -1.70
C PHE A 763 -15.52 -8.08 -2.45
N ALA A 764 -16.59 -7.30 -2.26
CA ALA A 764 -17.82 -7.43 -3.05
C ALA A 764 -17.54 -7.21 -4.54
N ALA A 765 -16.79 -6.18 -4.89
CA ALA A 765 -16.43 -5.88 -6.27
C ALA A 765 -15.50 -6.93 -6.88
N ILE A 766 -14.53 -7.46 -6.11
CA ILE A 766 -13.63 -8.53 -6.57
C ILE A 766 -14.41 -9.81 -6.89
N LYS A 767 -15.42 -10.11 -6.08
CA LYS A 767 -16.33 -11.24 -6.27
C LYS A 767 -17.32 -11.06 -7.41
N GLY A 768 -17.41 -9.85 -7.99
CA GLY A 768 -18.27 -9.55 -9.14
C GLY A 768 -19.70 -9.18 -8.78
N LEU A 769 -19.96 -8.76 -7.54
CA LEU A 769 -21.25 -8.20 -7.16
C LEU A 769 -21.43 -6.82 -7.82
N ARG A 770 -22.63 -6.55 -8.33
CA ARG A 770 -23.00 -5.22 -8.82
C ARG A 770 -23.04 -4.24 -7.66
N LYS A 771 -22.77 -2.95 -7.92
CA LYS A 771 -22.68 -1.93 -6.86
C LYS A 771 -23.96 -1.83 -5.99
N VAL A 772 -25.13 -1.99 -6.60
CA VAL A 772 -26.43 -1.96 -5.90
C VAL A 772 -26.58 -3.19 -5.01
N ASP A 773 -26.41 -4.38 -5.57
CA ASP A 773 -26.49 -5.66 -4.85
C ASP A 773 -25.44 -5.70 -3.71
N ALA A 774 -24.22 -5.23 -3.97
CA ALA A 774 -23.16 -5.13 -2.98
C ALA A 774 -23.58 -4.25 -1.80
N ALA A 775 -24.20 -3.09 -2.03
CA ALA A 775 -24.63 -2.22 -0.93
C ALA A 775 -25.68 -2.90 -0.04
N VAL A 776 -26.64 -3.62 -0.65
CA VAL A 776 -27.68 -4.38 0.07
C VAL A 776 -27.06 -5.54 0.86
N THR A 777 -26.22 -6.35 0.22
CA THR A 777 -25.51 -7.47 0.86
C THR A 777 -24.63 -6.99 2.01
N ILE A 778 -23.91 -5.87 1.84
CA ILE A 778 -23.04 -5.29 2.88
C ILE A 778 -23.87 -4.79 4.06
N ALA A 779 -25.00 -4.11 3.81
CA ALA A 779 -25.88 -3.65 4.88
C ALA A 779 -26.44 -4.83 5.68
N ARG A 780 -26.90 -5.88 4.98
CA ARG A 780 -27.39 -7.13 5.57
C ARG A 780 -26.33 -7.85 6.41
N LEU A 781 -25.13 -8.04 5.87
CA LEU A 781 -24.02 -8.67 6.61
C LEU A 781 -23.56 -7.84 7.80
N ALA A 782 -23.55 -6.51 7.67
CA ALA A 782 -23.19 -5.62 8.76
C ALA A 782 -24.22 -5.65 9.88
N ASP A 783 -25.49 -5.89 9.57
CA ASP A 783 -26.56 -6.05 10.55
C ASP A 783 -26.48 -7.41 11.26
N ALA A 784 -26.38 -8.50 10.50
CA ALA A 784 -26.25 -9.86 11.03
C ALA A 784 -25.06 -10.02 11.98
N LEU A 785 -23.90 -9.44 11.63
CA LEU A 785 -22.68 -9.51 12.45
C LEU A 785 -22.51 -8.34 13.42
N LYS A 786 -23.52 -7.45 13.54
CA LYS A 786 -23.51 -6.25 14.41
C LYS A 786 -22.26 -5.37 14.25
N LEU A 787 -21.89 -5.10 12.99
CA LEU A 787 -20.73 -4.29 12.61
C LEU A 787 -21.07 -2.83 12.28
N GLN A 788 -22.32 -2.40 12.46
CA GLN A 788 -22.83 -1.08 12.04
C GLN A 788 -22.03 0.09 12.63
N ASP A 789 -21.74 0.05 13.93
CA ASP A 789 -21.02 1.11 14.64
C ASP A 789 -19.55 1.24 14.18
N GLN A 790 -18.98 0.16 13.65
CA GLN A 790 -17.59 0.06 13.26
C GLN A 790 -17.37 0.24 11.75
N LEU A 791 -18.44 0.34 10.94
CA LEU A 791 -18.35 0.45 9.48
C LEU A 791 -17.44 1.59 8.99
N LYS A 792 -17.47 2.72 9.69
CA LYS A 792 -16.68 3.93 9.35
C LYS A 792 -15.29 3.96 9.99
N GLN A 793 -14.99 3.03 10.90
CA GLN A 793 -13.71 3.03 11.62
C GLN A 793 -12.62 2.36 10.78
N PRO A 794 -11.38 2.88 10.79
CA PRO A 794 -10.25 2.25 10.11
C PRO A 794 -9.82 0.98 10.84
N VAL A 795 -9.39 -0.04 10.10
CA VAL A 795 -9.04 -1.35 10.68
C VAL A 795 -7.96 -1.26 11.76
N LYS A 796 -7.02 -0.33 11.65
CA LYS A 796 -6.00 -0.10 12.69
C LYS A 796 -6.59 0.15 14.09
N ALA A 797 -7.75 0.78 14.19
CA ALA A 797 -8.40 1.13 15.46
C ALA A 797 -9.28 0.00 16.04
N LEU A 798 -9.53 -1.05 15.27
CA LEU A 798 -10.42 -2.14 15.69
C LEU A 798 -9.73 -3.11 16.65
N SER A 799 -10.52 -3.68 17.56
CA SER A 799 -10.11 -4.80 18.40
C SER A 799 -9.84 -6.06 17.56
N VAL A 800 -9.10 -7.01 18.14
CA VAL A 800 -8.75 -8.28 17.46
C VAL A 800 -10.00 -9.09 17.11
N GLY A 801 -10.99 -9.15 18.01
CA GLY A 801 -12.25 -9.85 17.77
C GLY A 801 -13.07 -9.25 16.62
N ILE A 802 -13.15 -7.92 16.53
CA ILE A 802 -13.89 -7.26 15.43
C ILE A 802 -13.15 -7.45 14.09
N LYS A 803 -11.81 -7.42 14.09
CA LYS A 803 -11.01 -7.78 12.90
C LYS A 803 -11.28 -9.21 12.44
N ARG A 804 -11.46 -10.13 13.40
CA ARG A 804 -11.82 -11.52 13.12
C ARG A 804 -13.21 -11.63 12.52
N LYS A 805 -14.21 -10.93 13.09
CA LYS A 805 -15.59 -10.86 12.56
C LYS A 805 -15.59 -10.34 11.12
N LEU A 806 -14.79 -9.31 10.84
CA LEU A 806 -14.62 -8.82 9.47
C LEU A 806 -14.01 -9.88 8.54
N CYS A 807 -12.96 -10.60 8.95
CA CYS A 807 -12.38 -11.66 8.12
C CYS A 807 -13.40 -12.77 7.80
N PHE A 808 -14.25 -13.13 8.76
CA PHE A 808 -15.36 -14.05 8.55
C PHE A 808 -16.39 -13.48 7.56
N ALA A 809 -16.82 -12.23 7.74
CA ALA A 809 -17.73 -11.54 6.83
C ALA A 809 -17.20 -11.53 5.38
N LEU A 810 -15.90 -11.25 5.21
CA LEU A 810 -15.24 -11.25 3.90
C LEU A 810 -15.20 -12.66 3.28
N SER A 811 -15.21 -13.73 4.08
CA SER A 811 -15.23 -15.10 3.56
C SER A 811 -16.60 -15.47 2.98
N ILE A 812 -17.70 -15.07 3.64
CA ILE A 812 -19.10 -15.37 3.26
C ILE A 812 -19.65 -14.44 2.18
N LEU A 813 -19.10 -13.23 2.06
CA LEU A 813 -19.56 -12.23 1.10
C LEU A 813 -19.67 -12.80 -0.34
N GLY A 814 -20.70 -12.46 -1.10
CA GLY A 814 -20.81 -12.89 -2.51
C GLY A 814 -21.11 -14.37 -2.74
N ASN A 815 -21.70 -15.04 -1.75
CA ASN A 815 -22.23 -16.40 -1.81
C ASN A 815 -21.25 -17.44 -2.41
N PRO A 816 -20.14 -17.73 -1.71
CA PRO A 816 -19.18 -18.76 -2.12
C PRO A 816 -19.82 -20.16 -2.18
N SER A 817 -19.43 -20.96 -3.18
CA SER A 817 -19.84 -22.37 -3.24
C SER A 817 -19.11 -23.26 -2.22
N VAL A 818 -17.97 -22.81 -1.71
CA VAL A 818 -17.15 -23.48 -0.70
C VAL A 818 -16.60 -22.41 0.24
N VAL A 819 -16.71 -22.64 1.55
CA VAL A 819 -16.11 -21.77 2.57
C VAL A 819 -15.08 -22.56 3.36
N LEU A 820 -13.85 -22.04 3.43
CA LEU A 820 -12.75 -22.59 4.22
C LEU A 820 -12.43 -21.64 5.38
N LEU A 821 -12.54 -22.14 6.61
CA LEU A 821 -12.35 -21.35 7.82
C LEU A 821 -11.17 -21.92 8.62
N ASP A 822 -10.07 -21.16 8.73
CA ASP A 822 -8.87 -21.55 9.49
C ASP A 822 -8.89 -20.83 10.85
N GLU A 823 -9.36 -21.50 11.90
CA GLU A 823 -9.53 -21.00 13.27
C GLU A 823 -10.42 -19.74 13.40
N PRO A 824 -11.65 -19.73 12.87
CA PRO A 824 -12.44 -18.52 12.69
C PRO A 824 -12.86 -17.85 14.01
N SER A 825 -13.09 -18.61 15.10
CA SER A 825 -13.53 -18.08 16.40
C SER A 825 -12.43 -17.46 17.28
N THR A 826 -11.16 -17.58 16.90
CA THR A 826 -10.03 -17.17 17.77
C THR A 826 -10.05 -15.66 18.06
N GLY A 827 -10.12 -15.31 19.35
CA GLY A 827 -10.11 -13.92 19.83
C GLY A 827 -11.44 -13.17 19.66
N MET A 828 -12.51 -13.87 19.29
CA MET A 828 -13.88 -13.33 19.33
C MET A 828 -14.49 -13.49 20.73
N ASP A 829 -15.33 -12.53 21.10
CA ASP A 829 -16.23 -12.59 22.23
C ASP A 829 -17.24 -13.76 22.09
N PRO A 830 -17.78 -14.30 23.19
CA PRO A 830 -18.75 -15.40 23.14
C PRO A 830 -19.96 -15.11 22.25
N GLU A 831 -20.50 -13.89 22.30
CA GLU A 831 -21.58 -13.46 21.39
C GLU A 831 -21.13 -13.54 19.92
N GLY A 832 -19.93 -13.05 19.61
CA GLY A 832 -19.36 -13.13 18.28
C GLY A 832 -19.16 -14.55 17.77
N GLN A 833 -18.75 -15.46 18.64
CA GLN A 833 -18.61 -16.88 18.30
C GLN A 833 -19.96 -17.51 18.00
N LEU A 834 -20.98 -17.25 18.81
CA LEU A 834 -22.34 -17.76 18.59
C LEU A 834 -22.90 -17.28 17.25
N GLN A 835 -22.83 -15.98 16.98
CA GLN A 835 -23.27 -15.40 15.70
C GLN A 835 -22.56 -16.01 14.50
N MET A 836 -21.26 -16.25 14.62
CA MET A 836 -20.47 -16.90 13.58
C MET A 836 -20.92 -18.34 13.34
N TRP A 837 -21.14 -19.13 14.39
CA TRP A 837 -21.61 -20.51 14.26
C TRP A 837 -23.02 -20.61 13.70
N GLN A 838 -23.91 -19.70 14.13
CA GLN A 838 -25.25 -19.57 13.56
C GLN A 838 -25.21 -19.21 12.07
N GLY A 839 -24.21 -18.44 11.61
CA GLY A 839 -24.05 -18.16 10.19
C GLY A 839 -23.30 -19.22 9.38
N VAL A 840 -22.70 -20.23 10.03
CA VAL A 840 -22.06 -21.38 9.37
C VAL A 840 -23.03 -22.52 9.17
N ARG A 841 -23.96 -22.71 10.13
CA ARG A 841 -25.15 -23.52 9.94
C ARG A 841 -26.03 -22.89 8.87
#